data_AF-A0A7V1F590-F1
#
_entry.id   AF-A0A7V1F590-F1
#
_cell.length_a   1.000
_cell.length_b   1.000
_cell.length_c   1.000
_cell.angle_alpha   90.00
_cell.angle_beta   90.00
_cell.angle_gamma   90.00
#
_symmetry.space_group_name_H-M   'P 1'
#
loop_
_entity.id
_entity.type
_entity.pdbx_description
1 polymer ?
#
loop_
_entity_poly.entity_id
_entity_poly.type
_entity_poly.pdbx_seq_one_letter_code
_entity_poly.pdbx_strand_id
1 'polypeptide(L)'
;MLIILYIITAALVLAGFQPLKIAGIFFGICYLPGLTLFALIKKEGLKIEDLILSFPASVGISSLLTLGLLYIGVHVKFIAYIIYGISGFIILSYVIKYKKSLSLTINLSGGEIRFIIIAFLMTLAFSIPVISERIAISAHGFHHFSMVTRIFNGFFPPENPGIGGAAIGYQWGYHALVAAISFPANFHPLRVFSVINIMSLFFIFCIAYRSAKSFGIPEGYCYLVPLALIGLMRSDAGIFYARNLLSGNFHPVQDAASAPLHLLTSWVGGVSYLDTRLFFMNKFYNANNMPVGICFVFAFFLILLLLEEEKIRSIQRKIYTALLAPVLIALAVTYAFFLIIPLLFIPVWAGVLFLTNNGSYRDKFGESFRLIAPCAIAAVITAPYLSLISSGNSVVTAGRSVGEFKFIYLNVQVIRNLIVFLLPSPLIIAGFWFAFKRFSFSRRFLFLLSGTLICLLLSVFLRLNWSNSAKFSFILSFFFAFLFVFSLIHIMPLFSNIWLKRAITVCLIVFLLATPVITEAAYICSPWFRDTTYAFSGRHVVFAQDNLRNGAYTWIRDNTPPDALLLLPYYATPFAPDGITIAQIFSYRPTALSERSLFVIKDVYAYLRPEYKERVRIREQFFKNPQNTEVKQYIASLNRPVYLLVEEGYDDPLMEGVEFNKVPEYPGAPFVLVYQNDMQRVYSLQFKK
;
A
#
# COMPACT_ATOMS: atom_id res chain seq x y z
N MET A 1 -6.09 -16.68 -27.87
CA MET A 1 -6.15 -16.54 -26.40
C MET A 1 -6.27 -15.08 -25.95
N LEU A 2 -5.33 -14.16 -26.25
CA LEU A 2 -5.41 -12.77 -25.78
C LEU A 2 -6.71 -12.05 -26.23
N ILE A 3 -7.14 -12.27 -27.49
CA ILE A 3 -8.44 -11.78 -27.99
C ILE A 3 -9.61 -12.35 -27.17
N ILE A 4 -9.55 -13.63 -26.80
CA ILE A 4 -10.57 -14.27 -25.97
C ILE A 4 -10.57 -13.66 -24.57
N LEU A 5 -9.40 -13.47 -23.94
CA LEU A 5 -9.29 -12.82 -22.63
C LEU A 5 -9.82 -11.38 -22.68
N TYR A 6 -9.54 -10.65 -23.76
CA TYR A 6 -10.11 -9.33 -24.00
C TYR A 6 -11.64 -9.40 -24.07
N ILE A 7 -12.20 -10.27 -24.92
CA ILE A 7 -13.65 -10.45 -25.06
C ILE A 7 -14.31 -10.88 -23.75
N ILE A 8 -13.70 -11.81 -23.00
CA ILE A 8 -14.18 -12.21 -21.67
C ILE A 8 -14.17 -11.01 -20.73
N THR A 9 -13.12 -10.21 -20.72
CA THR A 9 -13.04 -9.00 -19.89
C THR A 9 -14.16 -8.02 -20.24
N ALA A 10 -14.40 -7.77 -21.54
CA ALA A 10 -15.54 -6.95 -21.98
C ALA A 10 -16.87 -7.55 -21.53
N ALA A 11 -17.08 -8.85 -21.72
CA ALA A 11 -18.30 -9.53 -21.30
C ALA A 11 -18.51 -9.39 -19.78
N LEU A 12 -17.47 -9.54 -18.97
CA LEU A 12 -17.52 -9.34 -17.52
C LEU A 12 -17.88 -7.90 -17.15
N VAL A 13 -17.28 -6.90 -17.82
CA VAL A 13 -17.60 -5.48 -17.61
C VAL A 13 -19.05 -5.15 -18.00
N LEU A 14 -19.59 -5.82 -19.02
CA LEU A 14 -20.92 -5.60 -19.56
C LEU A 14 -22.01 -6.50 -18.96
N ALA A 15 -21.66 -7.51 -18.16
CA ALA A 15 -22.56 -8.55 -17.66
C ALA A 15 -23.70 -8.05 -16.75
N GLY A 16 -23.74 -6.75 -16.40
CA GLY A 16 -24.73 -6.16 -15.48
C GLY A 16 -24.60 -6.60 -14.02
N PHE A 17 -24.02 -7.78 -13.76
CA PHE A 17 -23.76 -8.32 -12.43
C PHE A 17 -22.49 -7.69 -11.82
N GLN A 18 -22.67 -6.96 -10.72
CA GLN A 18 -21.62 -6.13 -10.11
C GLN A 18 -20.31 -6.87 -9.81
N PRO A 19 -20.31 -8.09 -9.23
CA PRO A 19 -19.06 -8.82 -8.97
C PRO A 19 -18.24 -9.11 -10.24
N LEU A 20 -18.91 -9.46 -11.35
CA LEU A 20 -18.25 -9.69 -12.63
C LEU A 20 -17.74 -8.39 -13.23
N LYS A 21 -18.51 -7.30 -13.13
CA LYS A 21 -18.09 -5.97 -13.57
C LYS A 21 -16.82 -5.52 -12.84
N ILE A 22 -16.77 -5.69 -11.52
CA ILE A 22 -15.61 -5.38 -10.68
C ILE A 22 -14.41 -6.21 -11.14
N ALA A 23 -14.56 -7.53 -11.30
CA ALA A 23 -13.49 -8.42 -11.75
C ALA A 23 -12.96 -8.01 -13.14
N GLY A 24 -13.85 -7.67 -14.06
CA GLY A 24 -13.50 -7.18 -15.40
C GLY A 24 -12.69 -5.88 -15.37
N ILE A 25 -13.10 -4.90 -14.55
CA ILE A 25 -12.38 -3.62 -14.39
C ILE A 25 -11.00 -3.84 -13.76
N PHE A 26 -10.91 -4.65 -12.69
CA PHE A 26 -9.63 -4.99 -12.07
C PHE A 26 -8.68 -5.65 -13.06
N PHE A 27 -9.16 -6.64 -13.81
CA PHE A 27 -8.34 -7.30 -14.82
C PHE A 27 -7.90 -6.32 -15.92
N GLY A 28 -8.83 -5.48 -16.40
CA GLY A 28 -8.58 -4.47 -17.43
C GLY A 28 -7.55 -3.40 -17.05
N ILE A 29 -7.46 -3.03 -15.77
CA ILE A 29 -6.51 -2.00 -15.28
C ILE A 29 -5.23 -2.62 -14.73
N CYS A 30 -5.34 -3.66 -13.89
CA CYS A 30 -4.23 -4.16 -13.10
C CYS A 30 -3.49 -5.35 -13.75
N TYR A 31 -3.94 -5.90 -14.88
CA TYR A 31 -3.30 -7.08 -15.47
C TYR A 31 -3.23 -7.09 -17.00
N LEU A 32 -4.29 -6.67 -17.68
CA LEU A 32 -4.40 -6.73 -19.13
C LEU A 32 -3.36 -5.85 -19.88
N PRO A 33 -3.05 -4.60 -19.46
CA PRO A 33 -2.08 -3.77 -20.19
C PRO A 33 -0.68 -4.37 -20.21
N GLY A 34 -0.22 -4.90 -19.08
CA GLY A 34 1.05 -5.61 -18.95
C GLY A 34 1.04 -6.94 -19.69
N LEU A 35 -0.04 -7.73 -19.59
CA LEU A 35 -0.16 -8.97 -20.36
C LEU A 35 -0.12 -8.72 -21.87
N THR A 36 -0.78 -7.64 -22.31
CA THR A 36 -0.76 -7.18 -23.70
C THR A 36 0.66 -6.79 -24.13
N LEU A 37 1.37 -6.02 -23.30
CA LEU A 37 2.77 -5.68 -23.52
C LEU A 37 3.63 -6.95 -23.71
N PHE A 38 3.53 -7.92 -22.80
CA PHE A 38 4.27 -9.18 -22.90
C PHE A 38 3.91 -9.97 -24.15
N ALA A 39 2.62 -10.10 -24.48
CA ALA A 39 2.15 -10.85 -25.63
C ALA A 39 2.68 -10.27 -26.96
N LEU A 40 2.72 -8.95 -27.09
CA LEU A 40 3.18 -8.29 -28.31
C LEU A 40 4.69 -8.43 -28.51
N ILE A 41 5.44 -8.42 -27.40
CA ILE A 41 6.90 -8.51 -27.43
C ILE A 41 7.35 -9.97 -27.56
N LYS A 42 6.75 -10.91 -26.81
CA LYS A 42 7.08 -12.34 -26.80
C LYS A 42 6.11 -13.13 -27.67
N LYS A 43 6.39 -13.10 -28.98
CA LYS A 43 5.54 -13.69 -30.04
C LYS A 43 5.39 -15.23 -29.99
N GLU A 44 6.29 -15.95 -29.32
CA GLU A 44 6.32 -17.43 -29.32
C GLU A 44 5.52 -18.05 -28.16
N GLY A 45 5.55 -17.43 -26.96
CA GLY A 45 4.85 -17.92 -25.78
C GLY A 45 5.25 -17.21 -24.49
N LEU A 46 4.36 -17.26 -23.50
CA LEU A 46 4.56 -16.67 -22.16
C LEU A 46 4.99 -17.74 -21.16
N LYS A 47 5.86 -17.34 -20.24
CA LYS A 47 6.30 -18.14 -19.09
C LYS A 47 5.69 -17.63 -17.79
N ILE A 48 5.90 -18.36 -16.70
CA ILE A 48 5.43 -17.94 -15.37
C ILE A 48 5.89 -16.53 -15.00
N GLU A 49 7.16 -16.16 -15.25
CA GLU A 49 7.65 -14.82 -14.91
C GLU A 49 6.95 -13.71 -15.69
N ASP A 50 6.49 -13.98 -16.92
CA ASP A 50 5.75 -13.00 -17.73
C ASP A 50 4.36 -12.76 -17.16
N LEU A 51 3.70 -13.84 -16.72
CA LEU A 51 2.40 -13.77 -16.06
C LEU A 51 2.50 -13.04 -14.71
N ILE A 52 3.58 -13.26 -13.96
CA ILE A 52 3.82 -12.58 -12.68
C ILE A 52 4.07 -11.08 -12.91
N LEU A 53 5.01 -10.75 -13.81
CA LEU A 53 5.43 -9.37 -14.06
C LEU A 53 4.38 -8.56 -14.83
N SER A 54 3.37 -9.21 -15.43
CA SER A 54 2.23 -8.52 -16.06
C SER A 54 1.47 -7.65 -15.07
N PHE A 55 1.33 -8.05 -13.80
CA PHE A 55 0.67 -7.23 -12.77
C PHE A 55 1.41 -5.92 -12.47
N PRO A 56 2.69 -5.92 -12.01
CA PRO A 56 3.39 -4.68 -11.70
C PRO A 56 3.61 -3.81 -12.93
N ALA A 57 3.83 -4.40 -14.11
CA ALA A 57 3.91 -3.65 -15.36
C ALA A 57 2.58 -2.95 -15.70
N SER A 58 1.44 -3.65 -15.55
CA SER A 58 0.13 -3.07 -15.75
C SER A 58 -0.15 -1.92 -14.80
N VAL A 59 0.17 -2.08 -13.51
CA VAL A 59 -0.05 -1.00 -12.55
C VAL A 59 0.79 0.22 -12.92
N GLY A 60 2.03 0.05 -13.36
CA GLY A 60 2.88 1.16 -13.83
C GLY A 60 2.28 1.89 -15.03
N ILE A 61 1.89 1.15 -16.07
CA ILE A 61 1.28 1.69 -17.29
C ILE A 61 -0.05 2.40 -16.96
N SER A 62 -0.94 1.71 -16.26
CA SER A 62 -2.27 2.21 -15.92
C SER A 62 -2.23 3.39 -14.98
N SER A 63 -1.30 3.43 -14.02
CA SER A 63 -1.16 4.58 -13.13
C SER A 63 -0.67 5.81 -13.90
N LEU A 64 0.31 5.65 -14.78
CA LEU A 64 0.78 6.75 -15.63
C LEU A 64 -0.33 7.28 -16.56
N LEU A 65 -1.08 6.38 -17.21
CA LEU A 65 -2.22 6.75 -18.04
C LEU A 65 -3.31 7.45 -17.21
N THR A 66 -3.61 6.95 -16.02
CA THR A 66 -4.60 7.55 -15.11
C THR A 66 -4.20 8.98 -14.75
N LEU A 67 -2.95 9.20 -14.35
CA LEU A 67 -2.43 10.53 -14.02
C LEU A 67 -2.48 11.47 -15.22
N GLY A 68 -2.04 10.99 -16.40
CA GLY A 68 -2.06 11.79 -17.63
C GLY A 68 -3.48 12.17 -18.06
N LEU A 69 -4.42 11.23 -18.00
CA LEU A 69 -5.83 11.45 -18.35
C LEU A 69 -6.51 12.43 -17.38
N LEU A 70 -6.29 12.28 -16.07
CA LEU A 70 -6.82 13.23 -15.08
C LEU A 70 -6.23 14.64 -15.29
N TYR A 71 -4.93 14.73 -15.59
CA TYR A 71 -4.25 16.01 -15.83
C TYR A 71 -4.82 16.78 -17.03
N ILE A 72 -5.22 16.08 -18.10
CA ILE A 72 -5.87 16.70 -19.27
C ILE A 72 -7.39 16.88 -19.12
N GLY A 73 -7.94 16.67 -17.91
CA GLY A 73 -9.35 16.92 -17.60
C GLY A 73 -10.32 15.78 -17.91
N VAL A 74 -9.83 14.56 -18.19
CA VAL A 74 -10.71 13.40 -18.36
C VAL A 74 -11.31 13.01 -17.01
N HIS A 75 -12.64 13.00 -16.94
CA HIS A 75 -13.35 12.59 -15.75
C HIS A 75 -13.05 11.12 -15.39
N VAL A 76 -12.79 10.85 -14.10
CA VAL A 76 -12.35 9.54 -13.59
C VAL A 76 -13.24 8.36 -14.02
N LYS A 77 -14.55 8.59 -14.15
CA LYS A 77 -15.55 7.63 -14.64
C LYS A 77 -15.22 6.98 -15.99
N PHE A 78 -14.43 7.64 -16.84
CA PHE A 78 -14.08 7.14 -18.18
C PHE A 78 -12.71 6.47 -18.26
N ILE A 79 -11.85 6.67 -17.26
CA ILE A 79 -10.44 6.27 -17.34
C ILE A 79 -10.26 4.77 -17.53
N ALA A 80 -10.98 3.95 -16.76
CA ALA A 80 -10.94 2.49 -16.90
C ALA A 80 -11.24 2.04 -18.32
N TYR A 81 -12.30 2.60 -18.92
CA TYR A 81 -12.74 2.26 -20.26
C TYR A 81 -11.76 2.73 -21.33
N ILE A 82 -11.12 3.90 -21.15
CA ILE A 82 -10.08 4.40 -22.05
C ILE A 82 -8.85 3.50 -22.01
N ILE A 83 -8.34 3.14 -20.81
CA ILE A 83 -7.18 2.24 -20.68
C ILE A 83 -7.48 0.87 -21.31
N TYR A 84 -8.69 0.35 -21.08
CA TYR A 84 -9.16 -0.88 -21.70
C TYR A 84 -9.27 -0.77 -23.23
N GLY A 85 -9.80 0.35 -23.74
CA GLY A 85 -9.91 0.64 -25.16
C GLY A 85 -8.55 0.75 -25.86
N ILE A 86 -7.57 1.43 -25.23
CA ILE A 86 -6.19 1.51 -25.71
C ILE A 86 -5.59 0.10 -25.84
N SER A 87 -5.75 -0.73 -24.82
CA SER A 87 -5.25 -2.12 -24.85
C SER A 87 -5.86 -2.91 -26.00
N GLY A 88 -7.17 -2.77 -26.24
CA GLY A 88 -7.87 -3.40 -27.36
C GLY A 88 -7.42 -2.90 -28.73
N PHE A 89 -7.25 -1.58 -28.87
CA PHE A 89 -6.77 -0.96 -30.09
C PHE A 89 -5.37 -1.43 -30.47
N ILE A 90 -4.47 -1.58 -29.49
CA ILE A 90 -3.12 -2.11 -29.71
C ILE A 90 -3.20 -3.58 -30.18
N ILE A 91 -4.03 -4.41 -29.53
CA ILE A 91 -4.24 -5.81 -29.93
C ILE A 91 -4.77 -5.88 -31.36
N LEU A 92 -5.79 -5.09 -31.69
CA LEU A 92 -6.41 -5.06 -33.01
C LEU A 92 -5.42 -4.59 -34.10
N SER A 93 -4.71 -3.49 -33.85
CA SER A 93 -3.70 -2.94 -34.77
C SER A 93 -2.61 -3.97 -35.07
N TYR A 94 -2.19 -4.73 -34.06
CA TYR A 94 -1.23 -5.81 -34.24
C TYR A 94 -1.79 -6.94 -35.12
N VAL A 95 -3.01 -7.40 -34.85
CA VAL A 95 -3.65 -8.47 -35.64
C VAL A 95 -3.79 -8.06 -37.11
N ILE A 96 -4.22 -6.82 -37.37
CA ILE A 96 -4.36 -6.27 -38.73
C ILE A 96 -2.98 -6.23 -39.42
N LYS A 97 -1.96 -5.67 -38.75
CA LYS A 97 -0.62 -5.51 -39.33
C LYS A 97 0.04 -6.83 -39.71
N TYR A 98 -0.12 -7.87 -38.88
CA TYR A 98 0.59 -9.14 -39.08
C TYR A 98 -0.27 -10.23 -39.72
N LYS A 99 -1.56 -9.97 -40.01
CA LYS A 99 -2.54 -10.91 -40.60
C LYS A 99 -2.56 -12.30 -39.95
N LYS A 100 -2.14 -12.38 -38.68
CA LYS A 100 -2.07 -13.62 -37.89
C LYS A 100 -2.61 -13.35 -36.50
N SER A 101 -3.42 -14.28 -35.99
CA SER A 101 -3.78 -14.29 -34.58
C SER A 101 -2.54 -14.61 -33.76
N LEU A 102 -2.36 -13.93 -32.63
CA LEU A 102 -1.34 -14.28 -31.66
C LEU A 102 -1.68 -15.67 -31.09
N SER A 103 -1.06 -16.73 -31.62
CA SER A 103 -1.09 -18.07 -31.02
C SER A 103 -0.19 -18.06 -29.79
N LEU A 104 -0.67 -17.39 -28.74
CA LEU A 104 0.07 -17.25 -27.52
C LEU A 104 -0.08 -18.54 -26.70
N THR A 105 1.00 -19.30 -26.61
CA THR A 105 1.09 -20.46 -25.73
C THR A 105 1.53 -20.02 -24.34
N ILE A 106 0.94 -20.61 -23.30
CA ILE A 106 1.39 -20.44 -21.92
C ILE A 106 2.17 -21.70 -21.55
N ASN A 107 3.47 -21.54 -21.32
CA ASN A 107 4.37 -22.64 -20.99
C ASN A 107 4.58 -22.67 -19.47
N LEU A 108 3.80 -23.50 -18.78
CA LEU A 108 3.92 -23.76 -17.35
C LEU A 108 4.23 -25.23 -17.11
N SER A 109 5.20 -25.49 -16.23
CA SER A 109 5.45 -26.82 -15.70
C SER A 109 4.37 -27.24 -14.71
N GLY A 110 4.19 -28.56 -14.50
CA GLY A 110 3.24 -29.06 -13.50
C GLY A 110 3.56 -28.62 -12.06
N GLY A 111 4.83 -28.32 -11.75
CA GLY A 111 5.21 -27.70 -10.47
C GLY A 111 4.69 -26.26 -10.34
N GLU A 112 4.87 -25.46 -11.38
CA GLU A 112 4.39 -24.07 -11.43
C GLU A 112 2.87 -23.97 -11.32
N ILE A 113 2.14 -24.85 -12.02
CA ILE A 113 0.67 -24.89 -11.94
C ILE A 113 0.22 -25.19 -10.51
N ARG A 114 0.80 -26.21 -9.87
CA ARG A 114 0.49 -26.57 -8.48
C ARG A 114 0.79 -25.42 -7.53
N PHE A 115 1.96 -24.78 -7.69
CA PHE A 115 2.31 -23.64 -6.86
C PHE A 115 1.32 -22.48 -7.01
N ILE A 116 0.96 -22.10 -8.24
CA ILE A 116 -0.01 -21.02 -8.51
C ILE A 116 -1.35 -21.32 -7.84
N ILE A 117 -1.85 -22.56 -7.96
CA ILE A 117 -3.10 -22.98 -7.31
C ILE A 117 -2.98 -22.87 -5.79
N ILE A 118 -1.90 -23.38 -5.19
CA ILE A 118 -1.68 -23.30 -3.74
C ILE A 118 -1.58 -21.83 -3.29
N ALA A 119 -0.79 -21.00 -3.98
CA ALA A 119 -0.65 -19.58 -3.68
C ALA A 119 -1.99 -18.84 -3.77
N PHE A 120 -2.81 -19.16 -4.78
CA PHE A 120 -4.16 -18.62 -4.92
C PHE A 120 -5.07 -19.05 -3.79
N LEU A 121 -5.12 -20.35 -3.46
CA LEU A 121 -5.94 -20.88 -2.36
C LEU A 121 -5.53 -20.32 -1.00
N MET A 122 -4.22 -20.21 -0.73
CA MET A 122 -3.70 -19.58 0.48
C MET A 122 -4.10 -18.10 0.52
N THR A 123 -3.94 -17.36 -0.58
CA THR A 123 -4.37 -15.96 -0.66
C THR A 123 -5.87 -15.83 -0.44
N LEU A 124 -6.67 -16.74 -0.99
CA LEU A 124 -8.12 -16.76 -0.81
C LEU A 124 -8.50 -17.02 0.65
N ALA A 125 -7.94 -18.05 1.27
CA ALA A 125 -8.15 -18.37 2.68
C ALA A 125 -7.78 -17.19 3.58
N PHE A 126 -6.65 -16.54 3.28
CA PHE A 126 -6.21 -15.32 3.93
C PHE A 126 -7.08 -14.11 3.65
N SER A 127 -7.80 -14.06 2.52
CA SER A 127 -8.70 -12.96 2.17
C SER A 127 -10.12 -13.09 2.72
N ILE A 128 -10.52 -14.25 3.24
CA ILE A 128 -11.85 -14.50 3.84
C ILE A 128 -12.28 -13.36 4.78
N PRO A 129 -11.41 -12.84 5.67
CA PRO A 129 -11.79 -11.76 6.56
C PRO A 129 -12.23 -10.51 5.76
N VAL A 130 -11.46 -10.12 4.74
CA VAL A 130 -11.72 -8.92 3.90
C VAL A 130 -12.95 -9.07 3.00
N ILE A 131 -13.28 -10.30 2.59
CA ILE A 131 -14.46 -10.58 1.77
C ILE A 131 -15.76 -10.41 2.57
N SER A 132 -15.69 -10.52 3.91
CA SER A 132 -16.83 -10.19 4.77
C SER A 132 -17.12 -8.69 4.77
N GLU A 133 -18.35 -8.26 5.08
CA GLU A 133 -18.72 -6.83 5.14
C GLU A 133 -17.92 -6.01 6.17
N ARG A 134 -17.04 -6.65 6.94
CA ARG A 134 -16.31 -6.11 8.08
C ARG A 134 -14.85 -5.84 7.68
N ILE A 135 -14.60 -4.66 7.11
CA ILE A 135 -13.23 -4.20 6.81
C ILE A 135 -12.75 -3.32 7.95
N ALA A 136 -11.57 -3.63 8.49
CA ALA A 136 -10.91 -2.76 9.46
C ALA A 136 -10.51 -1.42 8.80
N ILE A 137 -11.15 -0.33 9.22
CA ILE A 137 -10.84 1.02 8.77
C ILE A 137 -9.93 1.68 9.81
N SER A 138 -8.61 1.75 9.56
CA SER A 138 -7.76 2.55 10.44
C SER A 138 -7.95 4.05 10.19
N ALA A 139 -7.48 4.87 11.13
CA ALA A 139 -7.50 6.33 11.04
C ALA A 139 -7.13 6.92 9.68
N HIS A 140 -6.03 6.43 9.12
CA HIS A 140 -5.52 6.88 7.84
C HIS A 140 -6.38 6.45 6.65
N GLY A 141 -7.33 5.54 6.85
CA GLY A 141 -8.23 5.07 5.82
C GLY A 141 -9.25 6.11 5.42
N PHE A 142 -9.76 6.88 6.39
CA PHE A 142 -10.58 8.04 6.05
C PHE A 142 -9.76 9.13 5.36
N HIS A 143 -8.48 9.29 5.70
CA HIS A 143 -7.58 10.19 4.96
C HIS A 143 -7.40 9.72 3.51
N HIS A 144 -7.09 8.45 3.26
CA HIS A 144 -6.96 7.89 1.92
C HIS A 144 -8.27 7.94 1.13
N PHE A 145 -9.38 7.57 1.76
CA PHE A 145 -10.69 7.63 1.13
C PHE A 145 -11.07 9.07 0.77
N SER A 146 -10.79 10.05 1.63
CA SER A 146 -11.06 11.46 1.32
C SER A 146 -10.28 11.96 0.10
N MET A 147 -9.02 11.52 -0.11
CA MET A 147 -8.29 11.83 -1.35
C MET A 147 -8.98 11.25 -2.59
N VAL A 148 -9.50 10.02 -2.49
CA VAL A 148 -10.25 9.39 -3.59
C VAL A 148 -11.55 10.15 -3.88
N THR A 149 -12.29 10.58 -2.85
CA THR A 149 -13.54 11.34 -3.05
C THR A 149 -13.28 12.73 -3.63
N ARG A 150 -12.16 13.39 -3.31
CA ARG A 150 -11.76 14.64 -4.01
C ARG A 150 -11.58 14.41 -5.51
N ILE A 151 -10.94 13.29 -5.90
CA ILE A 151 -10.77 12.92 -7.32
C ILE A 151 -12.12 12.60 -7.97
N PHE A 152 -13.04 11.95 -7.26
CA PHE A 152 -14.41 11.72 -7.75
C PHE A 152 -15.15 13.02 -8.06
N ASN A 153 -14.90 14.04 -7.24
CA ASN A 153 -15.50 15.35 -7.36
C ASN A 153 -14.80 16.27 -8.37
N GLY A 154 -13.83 15.75 -9.14
CA GLY A 154 -13.15 16.48 -10.21
C GLY A 154 -11.96 17.33 -9.74
N PHE A 155 -11.54 17.25 -8.48
CA PHE A 155 -10.36 17.95 -7.99
C PHE A 155 -9.10 17.12 -8.25
N PHE A 156 -8.28 17.58 -9.19
CA PHE A 156 -7.00 16.96 -9.52
C PHE A 156 -5.92 18.00 -9.81
N PRO A 157 -4.75 17.93 -9.16
CA PRO A 157 -4.38 17.07 -8.03
C PRO A 157 -5.36 17.21 -6.85
N PRO A 158 -5.54 16.18 -6.01
CA PRO A 158 -6.45 16.27 -4.88
C PRO A 158 -5.96 17.30 -3.84
N GLU A 159 -6.90 18.04 -3.27
CA GLU A 159 -6.64 18.96 -2.17
C GLU A 159 -6.31 18.21 -0.87
N ASN A 160 -5.72 18.89 0.11
CA ASN A 160 -5.54 18.35 1.45
C ASN A 160 -6.92 18.19 2.14
N PRO A 161 -7.30 16.97 2.56
CA PRO A 161 -8.52 16.69 3.33
C PRO A 161 -8.72 17.57 4.58
N GLY A 162 -7.63 17.90 5.27
CA GLY A 162 -7.64 18.69 6.51
C GLY A 162 -7.60 20.21 6.31
N ILE A 163 -7.35 20.69 5.09
CA ILE A 163 -7.31 22.11 4.74
C ILE A 163 -7.64 22.28 3.25
N GLY A 164 -8.94 22.40 2.95
CA GLY A 164 -9.44 22.52 1.58
C GLY A 164 -8.89 23.74 0.86
N GLY A 165 -8.56 23.59 -0.41
CA GLY A 165 -7.93 24.64 -1.24
C GLY A 165 -6.40 24.64 -1.18
N ALA A 166 -5.78 23.88 -0.27
CA ALA A 166 -4.34 23.67 -0.30
C ALA A 166 -4.00 22.35 -1.00
N ALA A 167 -2.91 22.33 -1.78
CA ALA A 167 -2.39 21.10 -2.35
C ALA A 167 -1.95 20.11 -1.26
N ILE A 168 -2.13 18.82 -1.48
CA ILE A 168 -1.65 17.79 -0.55
C ILE A 168 -0.21 17.35 -0.86
N GLY A 169 0.67 17.42 0.14
CA GLY A 169 2.06 16.92 0.08
C GLY A 169 2.16 15.42 0.35
N TYR A 170 1.30 14.62 -0.27
CA TYR A 170 1.18 13.17 -0.04
C TYR A 170 1.26 12.39 -1.36
N GLN A 171 1.58 11.09 -1.30
CA GLN A 171 1.67 10.20 -2.47
C GLN A 171 0.27 9.80 -2.97
N TRP A 172 -0.45 10.73 -3.60
CA TRP A 172 -1.83 10.56 -4.02
C TRP A 172 -2.02 9.80 -5.36
N GLY A 173 -0.93 9.45 -6.05
CA GLY A 173 -0.99 8.71 -7.32
C GLY A 173 -1.63 7.32 -7.18
N TYR A 174 -1.44 6.66 -6.04
CA TYR A 174 -2.16 5.43 -5.72
C TYR A 174 -3.69 5.65 -5.60
N HIS A 175 -4.10 6.77 -5.01
CA HIS A 175 -5.51 7.15 -4.85
C HIS A 175 -6.17 7.44 -6.19
N ALA A 176 -5.43 8.03 -7.15
CA ALA A 176 -5.89 8.21 -8.52
C ALA A 176 -6.19 6.87 -9.21
N LEU A 177 -5.28 5.88 -9.08
CA LEU A 177 -5.51 4.53 -9.59
C LEU A 177 -6.74 3.88 -8.93
N VAL A 178 -6.87 4.00 -7.62
CA VAL A 178 -8.04 3.49 -6.89
C VAL A 178 -9.33 4.18 -7.33
N ALA A 179 -9.29 5.48 -7.60
CA ALA A 179 -10.44 6.22 -8.09
C ALA A 179 -10.88 5.70 -9.48
N ALA A 180 -9.91 5.45 -10.38
CA ALA A 180 -10.16 4.92 -11.72
C ALA A 180 -10.77 3.51 -11.71
N ILE A 181 -10.48 2.69 -10.69
CA ILE A 181 -11.09 1.37 -10.50
C ILE A 181 -12.47 1.49 -9.84
N SER A 182 -12.55 2.27 -8.77
CA SER A 182 -13.71 2.35 -7.88
C SER A 182 -14.93 2.99 -8.54
N PHE A 183 -14.76 4.13 -9.21
CA PHE A 183 -15.88 4.90 -9.75
C PHE A 183 -16.67 4.14 -10.82
N PRO A 184 -16.03 3.56 -11.87
CA PRO A 184 -16.78 2.88 -12.93
C PRO A 184 -17.43 1.58 -12.44
N ALA A 185 -16.84 0.95 -11.42
CA ALA A 185 -17.32 -0.29 -10.82
C ALA A 185 -18.43 -0.07 -9.77
N ASN A 186 -18.74 1.17 -9.38
CA ASN A 186 -19.54 1.49 -8.20
C ASN A 186 -19.12 0.68 -6.96
N PHE A 187 -17.79 0.50 -6.79
CA PHE A 187 -17.22 -0.36 -5.76
C PHE A 187 -16.43 0.47 -4.77
N HIS A 188 -16.69 0.29 -3.47
CA HIS A 188 -16.13 1.15 -2.43
C HIS A 188 -14.60 1.30 -2.48
N PRO A 189 -14.01 2.51 -2.41
CA PRO A 189 -12.56 2.71 -2.49
C PRO A 189 -11.75 1.92 -1.46
N LEU A 190 -12.23 1.83 -0.21
CA LEU A 190 -11.57 1.02 0.82
C LEU A 190 -11.51 -0.47 0.47
N ARG A 191 -12.54 -0.98 -0.23
CA ARG A 191 -12.53 -2.36 -0.74
C ARG A 191 -11.53 -2.51 -1.88
N VAL A 192 -11.41 -1.50 -2.75
CA VAL A 192 -10.39 -1.50 -3.82
C VAL A 192 -8.98 -1.54 -3.24
N PHE A 193 -8.68 -0.73 -2.21
CA PHE A 193 -7.40 -0.80 -1.52
C PHE A 193 -7.11 -2.22 -1.00
N SER A 194 -8.05 -2.82 -0.26
CA SER A 194 -7.86 -4.17 0.28
C SER A 194 -7.71 -5.23 -0.81
N VAL A 195 -8.46 -5.17 -1.91
CA VAL A 195 -8.32 -6.11 -3.05
C VAL A 195 -6.94 -5.98 -3.69
N ILE A 196 -6.44 -4.77 -3.95
CA ILE A 196 -5.09 -4.57 -4.50
C ILE A 196 -4.02 -5.12 -3.54
N ASN A 197 -4.23 -4.93 -2.24
CA ASN A 197 -3.33 -5.45 -1.23
C ASN A 197 -3.32 -7.00 -1.24
N ILE A 198 -4.49 -7.65 -1.25
CA ILE A 198 -4.58 -9.12 -1.37
C ILE A 198 -3.94 -9.63 -2.66
N MET A 199 -4.20 -8.98 -3.80
CA MET A 199 -3.55 -9.34 -5.06
C MET A 199 -2.02 -9.25 -4.95
N SER A 200 -1.51 -8.22 -4.27
CA SER A 200 -0.08 -8.05 -4.03
C SER A 200 0.51 -9.21 -3.23
N LEU A 201 -0.21 -9.79 -2.27
CA LEU A 201 0.22 -10.97 -1.53
C LEU A 201 0.40 -12.19 -2.46
N PHE A 202 -0.59 -12.45 -3.31
CA PHE A 202 -0.51 -13.54 -4.30
C PHE A 202 0.71 -13.38 -5.22
N PHE A 203 0.93 -12.17 -5.74
CA PHE A 203 2.08 -11.92 -6.60
C PHE A 203 3.40 -11.98 -5.85
N ILE A 204 3.48 -11.55 -4.58
CA ILE A 204 4.67 -11.73 -3.74
C ILE A 204 5.04 -13.21 -3.59
N PHE A 205 4.07 -14.10 -3.36
CA PHE A 205 4.32 -15.54 -3.31
C PHE A 205 4.85 -16.07 -4.64
N CYS A 206 4.21 -15.70 -5.74
CA CYS A 206 4.66 -16.10 -7.08
C CYS A 206 6.06 -15.56 -7.42
N ILE A 207 6.35 -14.31 -7.07
CA ILE A 207 7.68 -13.70 -7.26
C ILE A 207 8.72 -14.46 -6.45
N ALA A 208 8.49 -14.69 -5.16
CA ALA A 208 9.42 -15.39 -4.28
C ALA A 208 9.72 -16.81 -4.78
N TYR A 209 8.69 -17.56 -5.19
CA TYR A 209 8.86 -18.88 -5.81
C TYR A 209 9.67 -18.81 -7.11
N ARG A 210 9.37 -17.86 -8.01
CA ARG A 210 10.10 -17.76 -9.29
C ARG A 210 11.56 -17.31 -9.09
N SER A 211 11.81 -16.40 -8.14
CA SER A 211 13.16 -16.01 -7.73
C SER A 211 13.95 -17.21 -7.19
N ALA A 212 13.31 -18.11 -6.44
CA ALA A 212 13.96 -19.34 -5.95
C ALA A 212 14.47 -20.21 -7.11
N LYS A 213 13.69 -20.34 -8.18
CA LYS A 213 14.11 -21.03 -9.40
C LYS A 213 15.27 -20.34 -10.10
N SER A 214 15.30 -18.99 -10.13
CA SER A 214 16.44 -18.23 -10.69
C SER A 214 17.74 -18.47 -9.92
N PHE A 215 17.65 -18.73 -8.63
CA PHE A 215 18.79 -19.14 -7.81
C PHE A 215 19.19 -20.62 -8.01
N GLY A 216 18.45 -21.40 -8.79
CA GLY A 216 18.69 -22.83 -8.95
C GLY A 216 18.35 -23.64 -7.70
N ILE A 217 17.42 -23.17 -6.88
CA ILE A 217 16.88 -23.97 -5.77
C ILE A 217 16.09 -25.15 -6.37
N PRO A 218 16.28 -26.39 -5.88
CA PRO A 218 15.51 -27.53 -6.37
C PRO A 218 14.02 -27.33 -6.13
N GLU A 219 13.18 -27.79 -7.06
CA GLU A 219 11.74 -27.54 -7.08
C GLU A 219 11.05 -27.83 -5.72
N GLY A 220 11.39 -28.93 -5.05
CA GLY A 220 10.81 -29.28 -3.75
C GLY A 220 11.07 -28.26 -2.63
N TYR A 221 12.15 -27.49 -2.72
CA TYR A 221 12.50 -26.44 -1.75
C TYR A 221 12.02 -25.05 -2.17
N CYS A 222 11.64 -24.84 -3.44
CA CYS A 222 11.10 -23.55 -3.92
C CYS A 222 9.84 -23.14 -3.15
N TYR A 223 9.02 -24.11 -2.74
CA TYR A 223 7.81 -23.89 -1.93
C TYR A 223 8.12 -23.33 -0.53
N LEU A 224 9.33 -23.57 0.00
CA LEU A 224 9.72 -23.08 1.32
C LEU A 224 10.12 -21.61 1.32
N VAL A 225 10.49 -21.03 0.17
CA VAL A 225 10.90 -19.62 0.12
C VAL A 225 9.74 -18.67 0.45
N PRO A 226 8.54 -18.78 -0.18
CA PRO A 226 7.38 -17.98 0.23
C PRO A 226 6.95 -18.21 1.68
N LEU A 227 7.09 -19.44 2.21
CA LEU A 227 6.80 -19.74 3.61
C LEU A 227 7.81 -19.09 4.57
N ALA A 228 9.09 -19.15 4.23
CA ALA A 228 10.15 -18.51 5.01
C ALA A 228 10.03 -16.98 4.96
N LEU A 229 9.61 -16.41 3.82
CA LEU A 229 9.37 -14.98 3.67
C LEU A 229 8.36 -14.47 4.72
N ILE A 230 7.24 -15.17 4.92
CA ILE A 230 6.23 -14.78 5.91
C ILE A 230 6.63 -15.15 7.34
N GLY A 231 7.24 -16.33 7.53
CA GLY A 231 7.54 -16.85 8.86
C GLY A 231 8.74 -16.21 9.55
N LEU A 232 9.76 -15.81 8.79
CA LEU A 232 10.99 -15.22 9.34
C LEU A 232 10.83 -13.77 9.81
N MET A 233 9.72 -13.11 9.47
CA MET A 233 9.48 -11.73 9.87
C MET A 233 9.40 -11.56 11.40
N ARG A 234 9.04 -12.61 12.13
CA ARG A 234 8.92 -12.67 13.60
C ARG A 234 9.23 -14.06 14.15
N SER A 235 10.39 -14.60 13.78
CA SER A 235 10.88 -15.88 14.32
C SER A 235 10.99 -15.89 15.85
N ASP A 236 11.14 -14.72 16.48
CA ASP A 236 11.16 -14.56 17.94
C ASP A 236 9.83 -14.93 18.63
N ALA A 237 8.70 -14.62 18.00
CA ALA A 237 7.40 -15.05 18.51
C ALA A 237 7.22 -16.59 18.44
N GLY A 238 7.79 -17.25 17.42
CA GLY A 238 7.76 -18.71 17.30
C GLY A 238 8.57 -19.41 18.38
N ILE A 239 9.72 -18.84 18.78
CA ILE A 239 10.53 -19.36 19.88
C ILE A 239 9.84 -19.15 21.23
N PHE A 240 9.22 -17.98 21.43
CA PHE A 240 8.46 -17.70 22.64
C PHE A 240 7.25 -18.64 22.78
N TYR A 241 6.55 -18.91 21.66
CA TYR A 241 5.49 -19.91 21.57
C TYR A 241 6.01 -21.29 22.00
N ALA A 242 7.11 -21.76 21.39
CA ALA A 242 7.68 -23.06 21.74
C ALA A 242 8.11 -23.13 23.21
N ARG A 243 8.72 -22.06 23.75
CA ARG A 243 9.11 -21.98 25.17
C ARG A 243 7.90 -22.10 26.09
N ASN A 244 6.82 -21.38 25.82
CA ASN A 244 5.61 -21.42 26.65
C ASN A 244 4.85 -22.74 26.53
N LEU A 245 4.86 -23.35 25.35
CA LEU A 245 4.29 -24.67 25.13
C LEU A 245 5.03 -25.72 25.97
N LEU A 246 6.37 -25.66 25.98
CA LEU A 246 7.21 -26.58 26.74
C LEU A 246 7.18 -26.32 28.25
N SER A 247 6.97 -25.07 28.68
CA SER A 247 6.87 -24.73 30.11
C SER A 247 5.47 -24.93 30.69
N GLY A 248 4.47 -25.23 29.87
CA GLY A 248 3.06 -25.33 30.29
C GLY A 248 2.41 -23.97 30.63
N ASN A 249 3.13 -22.86 30.46
CA ASN A 249 2.66 -21.51 30.79
C ASN A 249 1.90 -20.86 29.62
N PHE A 250 1.04 -21.63 28.96
CA PHE A 250 0.21 -21.10 27.88
C PHE A 250 -1.07 -20.51 28.45
N HIS A 251 -1.33 -19.23 28.18
CA HIS A 251 -2.66 -18.68 28.42
C HIS A 251 -3.70 -19.48 27.62
N PRO A 252 -4.86 -19.83 28.20
CA PRO A 252 -5.90 -20.58 27.51
C PRO A 252 -6.25 -19.94 26.16
N VAL A 253 -6.39 -20.76 25.11
CA VAL A 253 -6.82 -20.28 23.78
C VAL A 253 -8.20 -19.59 23.83
N GLN A 254 -9.01 -19.91 24.85
CA GLN A 254 -10.27 -19.23 25.14
C GLN A 254 -10.09 -17.72 25.39
N ASP A 255 -8.94 -17.28 25.89
CA ASP A 255 -8.61 -15.86 26.06
C ASP A 255 -8.32 -15.13 24.74
N ALA A 256 -8.11 -15.86 23.63
CA ALA A 256 -7.88 -15.26 22.32
C ALA A 256 -9.13 -14.56 21.76
N ALA A 257 -10.33 -15.00 22.19
CA ALA A 257 -11.58 -14.36 21.81
C ALA A 257 -11.95 -13.18 22.73
N SER A 258 -11.62 -13.26 24.03
CA SER A 258 -11.98 -12.26 25.04
C SER A 258 -10.94 -11.14 25.18
N ALA A 259 -9.65 -11.43 25.00
CA ALA A 259 -8.55 -10.48 25.14
C ALA A 259 -7.37 -10.75 24.15
N PRO A 260 -7.61 -10.71 22.82
CA PRO A 260 -6.59 -11.02 21.81
C PRO A 260 -5.35 -10.13 21.89
N LEU A 261 -5.47 -8.90 22.39
CA LEU A 261 -4.34 -8.00 22.57
C LEU A 261 -3.45 -8.44 23.74
N HIS A 262 -4.05 -8.91 24.85
CA HIS A 262 -3.34 -9.46 26.00
C HIS A 262 -2.61 -10.75 25.63
N LEU A 263 -3.23 -11.56 24.77
CA LEU A 263 -2.63 -12.74 24.17
C LEU A 263 -1.38 -12.36 23.34
N LEU A 264 -1.49 -11.39 22.43
CA LEU A 264 -0.36 -10.95 21.59
C LEU A 264 0.76 -10.26 22.38
N THR A 265 0.45 -9.49 23.42
CA THR A 265 1.48 -8.86 24.29
C THR A 265 2.12 -9.87 25.24
N SER A 266 1.34 -10.80 25.80
CA SER A 266 1.87 -11.87 26.66
C SER A 266 2.72 -12.86 25.88
N TRP A 267 2.46 -13.05 24.58
CA TRP A 267 3.21 -13.94 23.68
C TRP A 267 4.50 -13.33 23.12
N VAL A 268 4.79 -12.07 23.47
CA VAL A 268 5.98 -11.36 22.99
C VAL A 268 6.58 -10.55 24.14
N GLY A 269 7.28 -11.25 25.05
CA GLY A 269 7.92 -10.64 26.21
C GLY A 269 8.76 -9.41 25.87
N GLY A 270 8.47 -8.27 26.50
CA GLY A 270 9.26 -7.04 26.38
C GLY A 270 9.10 -6.27 25.06
N VAL A 271 8.09 -6.57 24.23
CA VAL A 271 7.80 -5.85 22.99
C VAL A 271 6.39 -5.26 23.03
N SER A 272 6.27 -4.00 22.62
CA SER A 272 4.97 -3.32 22.53
C SER A 272 4.14 -3.97 21.41
N TYR A 273 2.84 -4.16 21.63
CA TYR A 273 1.86 -4.51 20.58
C TYR A 273 1.88 -3.54 19.38
N LEU A 274 2.55 -2.40 19.49
CA LEU A 274 2.79 -1.46 18.40
C LEU A 274 3.88 -1.90 17.42
N ASP A 275 4.54 -3.06 17.65
CA ASP A 275 5.51 -3.59 16.69
C ASP A 275 4.81 -4.12 15.43
N THR A 276 4.73 -3.25 14.43
CA THR A 276 4.08 -3.51 13.14
C THR A 276 4.61 -4.74 12.37
N ARG A 277 5.73 -5.32 12.78
CA ARG A 277 6.27 -6.57 12.20
C ARG A 277 5.46 -7.81 12.60
N LEU A 278 4.75 -7.77 13.74
CA LEU A 278 3.83 -8.85 14.17
C LEU A 278 2.67 -9.01 13.18
N PHE A 279 2.30 -7.93 12.51
CA PHE A 279 1.09 -7.80 11.71
C PHE A 279 1.38 -7.89 10.21
N PHE A 280 2.19 -8.86 9.78
CA PHE A 280 2.56 -9.00 8.37
C PHE A 280 1.33 -9.10 7.49
N MET A 281 0.37 -10.00 7.79
CA MET A 281 -0.77 -10.19 6.90
C MET A 281 -1.84 -9.10 7.08
N ASN A 282 -2.01 -8.53 8.28
CA ASN A 282 -2.80 -7.31 8.47
C ASN A 282 -2.44 -6.19 7.47
N LYS A 283 -1.16 -6.06 7.06
CA LYS A 283 -0.79 -5.11 6.00
C LYS A 283 -1.53 -5.35 4.68
N PHE A 284 -1.84 -6.61 4.38
CA PHE A 284 -2.53 -7.03 3.18
C PHE A 284 -4.06 -6.95 3.28
N TYR A 285 -4.62 -6.85 4.49
CA TYR A 285 -6.07 -6.77 4.71
C TYR A 285 -6.57 -5.35 4.98
N ASN A 286 -5.74 -4.56 5.65
CA ASN A 286 -6.04 -3.19 5.99
C ASN A 286 -5.97 -2.31 4.73
N ALA A 287 -7.00 -1.50 4.51
CA ALA A 287 -7.08 -0.59 3.37
C ALA A 287 -5.95 0.47 3.31
N ASN A 288 -5.12 0.58 4.37
CA ASN A 288 -4.25 1.75 4.56
C ASN A 288 -2.75 1.44 4.46
N ASN A 289 -2.39 0.16 4.43
CA ASN A 289 -0.99 -0.24 4.61
C ASN A 289 -0.17 -0.30 3.31
N MET A 290 -0.82 -0.16 2.14
CA MET A 290 -0.22 -0.10 0.79
C MET A 290 0.94 -1.11 0.54
N PRO A 291 0.83 -2.40 0.91
CA PRO A 291 1.88 -3.40 0.67
C PRO A 291 2.19 -3.65 -0.81
N VAL A 292 1.39 -3.13 -1.74
CA VAL A 292 1.67 -3.15 -3.18
C VAL A 292 3.08 -2.62 -3.51
N GLY A 293 3.58 -1.64 -2.74
CA GLY A 293 4.96 -1.16 -2.87
C GLY A 293 6.02 -2.26 -2.62
N ILE A 294 5.77 -3.19 -1.69
CA ILE A 294 6.65 -4.35 -1.42
C ILE A 294 6.66 -5.27 -2.63
N CYS A 295 5.49 -5.54 -3.22
CA CYS A 295 5.36 -6.34 -4.43
C CYS A 295 6.19 -5.77 -5.59
N PHE A 296 6.22 -4.44 -5.75
CA PHE A 296 7.00 -3.78 -6.81
C PHE A 296 8.50 -3.83 -6.57
N VAL A 297 8.95 -3.71 -5.32
CA VAL A 297 10.37 -3.93 -4.98
C VAL A 297 10.79 -5.37 -5.27
N PHE A 298 9.93 -6.36 -4.96
CA PHE A 298 10.22 -7.76 -5.26
C PHE A 298 10.19 -8.05 -6.76
N ALA A 299 9.28 -7.43 -7.51
CA ALA A 299 9.27 -7.51 -8.97
C ALA A 299 10.56 -6.92 -9.57
N PHE A 300 11.04 -5.80 -9.04
CA PHE A 300 12.34 -5.23 -9.40
C PHE A 300 13.48 -6.23 -9.14
N PHE A 301 13.54 -6.85 -7.96
CA PHE A 301 14.53 -7.90 -7.65
C PHE A 301 14.44 -9.11 -8.58
N LEU A 302 13.23 -9.58 -8.88
CA LEU A 302 13.03 -10.67 -9.83
C LEU A 302 13.56 -10.32 -11.21
N ILE A 303 13.28 -9.11 -11.72
CA ILE A 303 13.81 -8.66 -13.01
C ILE A 303 15.34 -8.71 -13.02
N LEU A 304 16.00 -8.19 -11.98
CA LEU A 304 17.46 -8.24 -11.89
C LEU A 304 17.99 -9.68 -11.87
N LEU A 305 17.35 -10.58 -11.13
CA LEU A 305 17.72 -11.99 -11.08
C LEU A 305 17.54 -12.69 -12.43
N LEU A 306 16.46 -12.38 -13.16
CA LEU A 306 16.24 -12.91 -14.50
C LEU A 306 17.35 -12.45 -15.45
N LEU A 307 17.79 -11.18 -15.38
CA LEU A 307 18.87 -10.68 -16.24
C LEU A 307 20.19 -11.48 -16.09
N GLU A 308 20.41 -12.11 -14.93
CA GLU A 308 21.56 -12.97 -14.62
C GLU A 308 21.38 -14.45 -15.00
N GLU A 309 20.24 -14.87 -15.54
CA GLU A 309 20.06 -16.25 -16.00
C GLU A 309 20.80 -16.49 -17.34
N GLU A 310 21.81 -17.37 -17.32
CA GLU A 310 22.65 -17.71 -18.48
C GLU A 310 21.86 -18.20 -19.71
N LYS A 311 20.73 -18.88 -19.47
CA LYS A 311 19.90 -19.47 -20.54
C LYS A 311 18.95 -18.46 -21.20
N ILE A 312 18.96 -17.19 -20.77
CA ILE A 312 18.07 -16.18 -21.33
C ILE A 312 18.59 -15.70 -22.68
N ARG A 313 17.72 -15.80 -23.70
CA ARG A 313 18.01 -15.29 -25.05
C ARG A 313 18.23 -13.77 -25.00
N SER A 314 19.14 -13.25 -25.81
CA SER A 314 19.45 -11.80 -25.90
C SER A 314 18.20 -10.92 -26.07
N ILE A 315 17.23 -11.37 -26.87
CA ILE A 315 15.94 -10.69 -27.04
C ILE A 315 15.22 -10.58 -25.69
N GLN A 316 15.06 -11.69 -24.95
CA GLN A 316 14.38 -11.70 -23.65
C GLN A 316 15.07 -10.80 -22.61
N ARG A 317 16.40 -10.71 -22.64
CA ARG A 317 17.15 -9.78 -21.79
C ARG A 317 16.74 -8.32 -22.04
N LYS A 318 16.62 -7.89 -23.31
CA LYS A 318 16.14 -6.54 -23.65
C LYS A 318 14.73 -6.27 -23.12
N ILE A 319 13.85 -7.27 -23.18
CA ILE A 319 12.48 -7.15 -22.69
C ILE A 319 12.47 -6.89 -21.18
N TYR A 320 13.17 -7.72 -20.40
CA TYR A 320 13.23 -7.55 -18.95
C TYR A 320 13.92 -6.24 -18.53
N THR A 321 14.96 -5.81 -19.26
CA THR A 321 15.55 -4.49 -19.05
C THR A 321 14.53 -3.37 -19.30
N ALA A 322 13.77 -3.43 -20.38
CA ALA A 322 12.72 -2.42 -20.66
C ALA A 322 11.62 -2.41 -19.59
N LEU A 323 11.31 -3.56 -18.99
CA LEU A 323 10.29 -3.70 -17.94
C LEU A 323 10.69 -3.08 -16.60
N LEU A 324 11.97 -2.79 -16.37
CA LEU A 324 12.39 -2.03 -15.19
C LEU A 324 11.67 -0.67 -15.13
N ALA A 325 11.49 0.00 -16.28
CA ALA A 325 10.86 1.31 -16.33
C ALA A 325 9.41 1.30 -15.82
N PRO A 326 8.47 0.49 -16.36
CA PRO A 326 7.10 0.46 -15.85
C PRO A 326 7.01 -0.02 -14.40
N VAL A 327 7.84 -0.96 -13.94
CA VAL A 327 7.85 -1.38 -12.54
C VAL A 327 8.31 -0.26 -11.59
N LEU A 328 9.35 0.49 -11.98
CA LEU A 328 9.80 1.65 -11.21
C LEU A 328 8.80 2.81 -11.25
N ILE A 329 8.09 3.01 -12.37
CA ILE A 329 6.97 3.96 -12.45
C ILE A 329 5.86 3.54 -11.50
N ALA A 330 5.49 2.24 -11.47
CA ALA A 330 4.51 1.72 -10.52
C ALA A 330 4.92 2.02 -9.08
N LEU A 331 6.18 1.76 -8.72
CA LEU A 331 6.74 2.06 -7.41
C LEU A 331 6.71 3.55 -7.07
N ALA A 332 7.14 4.41 -7.99
CA ALA A 332 7.18 5.85 -7.81
C ALA A 332 5.78 6.45 -7.61
N VAL A 333 4.81 6.03 -8.43
CA VAL A 333 3.45 6.58 -8.41
C VAL A 333 2.66 6.09 -7.19
N THR A 334 2.76 4.78 -6.89
CA THR A 334 1.95 4.19 -5.82
C THR A 334 2.56 4.33 -4.44
N TYR A 335 3.89 4.27 -4.33
CA TYR A 335 4.56 4.24 -3.04
C TYR A 335 6.02 4.72 -3.14
N ALA A 336 6.20 5.99 -3.48
CA ALA A 336 7.49 6.64 -3.70
C ALA A 336 8.49 6.47 -2.54
N PHE A 337 8.00 6.23 -1.32
CA PHE A 337 8.85 5.98 -0.16
C PHE A 337 9.86 4.84 -0.39
N PHE A 338 9.47 3.79 -1.11
CA PHE A 338 10.36 2.67 -1.40
C PHE A 338 11.34 2.91 -2.55
N LEU A 339 11.33 4.08 -3.20
CA LEU A 339 12.33 4.45 -4.21
C LEU A 339 13.75 4.52 -3.65
N ILE A 340 13.92 4.70 -2.33
CA ILE A 340 15.24 4.62 -1.69
C ILE A 340 15.95 3.29 -1.96
N ILE A 341 15.20 2.19 -2.13
CA ILE A 341 15.77 0.87 -2.43
C ILE A 341 16.43 0.85 -3.81
N PRO A 342 15.72 1.07 -4.94
CA PRO A 342 16.35 1.12 -6.25
C PRO A 342 17.40 2.23 -6.36
N LEU A 343 17.21 3.40 -5.73
CA LEU A 343 18.20 4.48 -5.73
C LEU A 343 19.55 4.06 -5.15
N LEU A 344 19.56 3.24 -4.10
CA LEU A 344 20.80 2.71 -3.52
C LEU A 344 21.28 1.43 -4.22
N PHE A 345 20.35 0.56 -4.61
CA PHE A 345 20.68 -0.75 -5.16
C PHE A 345 21.20 -0.67 -6.60
N ILE A 346 20.63 0.18 -7.46
CA ILE A 346 21.01 0.27 -8.88
C ILE A 346 22.48 0.69 -9.06
N PRO A 347 23.01 1.74 -8.39
CA PRO A 347 24.42 2.11 -8.53
C PRO A 347 25.37 1.01 -8.04
N VAL A 348 25.06 0.40 -6.89
CA VAL A 348 25.84 -0.72 -6.35
C VAL A 348 25.84 -1.90 -7.32
N TRP A 349 24.67 -2.25 -7.85
CA TRP A 349 24.52 -3.35 -8.80
C TRP A 349 25.19 -3.05 -10.14
N ALA A 350 25.11 -1.82 -10.65
CA ALA A 350 25.83 -1.38 -11.84
C ALA A 350 27.35 -1.50 -11.67
N GLY A 351 27.86 -1.18 -10.47
CA GLY A 351 29.27 -1.39 -10.10
C GLY A 351 29.64 -2.87 -10.06
N VAL A 352 28.79 -3.72 -9.47
CA VAL A 352 28.98 -5.18 -9.48
C VAL A 352 29.03 -5.73 -10.91
N LEU A 353 28.12 -5.32 -11.78
CA LEU A 353 28.11 -5.72 -13.19
C LEU A 353 29.39 -5.29 -13.92
N PHE A 354 29.82 -4.06 -13.69
CA PHE A 354 31.05 -3.52 -14.29
C PHE A 354 32.29 -4.31 -13.86
N LEU A 355 32.41 -4.61 -12.57
CA LEU A 355 33.57 -5.31 -11.99
C LEU A 355 33.61 -6.80 -12.35
N THR A 356 32.44 -7.46 -12.42
CA THR A 356 32.35 -8.91 -12.67
C THR A 356 32.27 -9.30 -14.14
N ASN A 357 32.08 -8.34 -15.05
CA ASN A 357 32.09 -8.62 -16.48
C ASN A 357 33.54 -8.74 -16.99
N ASN A 358 33.87 -9.87 -17.62
CA ASN A 358 35.20 -10.19 -18.16
C ASN A 358 35.45 -9.66 -19.58
N GLY A 359 34.47 -8.98 -20.19
CA GLY A 359 34.58 -8.38 -21.52
C GLY A 359 35.43 -7.10 -21.55
N SER A 360 35.44 -6.43 -22.71
CA SER A 360 36.15 -5.16 -22.89
C SER A 360 35.54 -4.06 -22.01
N TYR A 361 36.29 -2.97 -21.76
CA TYR A 361 35.75 -1.82 -21.01
C TYR A 361 34.42 -1.31 -21.59
N ARG A 362 34.28 -1.33 -22.92
CA ARG A 362 33.05 -0.97 -23.64
C ARG A 362 31.90 -1.92 -23.31
N ASP A 363 32.16 -3.22 -23.19
CA ASP A 363 31.15 -4.22 -22.83
C ASP A 363 30.72 -4.07 -21.37
N LYS A 364 31.67 -3.86 -20.46
CA LYS A 364 31.42 -3.59 -19.04
C LYS A 364 30.53 -2.36 -18.86
N PHE A 365 30.92 -1.25 -19.47
CA PHE A 365 30.14 0.00 -19.44
C PHE A 365 28.77 -0.19 -20.11
N GLY A 366 28.72 -0.89 -21.25
CA GLY A 366 27.48 -1.17 -21.96
C GLY A 366 26.48 -1.98 -21.14
N GLU A 367 26.93 -2.96 -20.36
CA GLU A 367 26.07 -3.75 -19.46
C GLU A 367 25.54 -2.90 -18.30
N SER A 368 26.39 -2.15 -17.61
CA SER A 368 25.99 -1.25 -16.53
C SER A 368 25.04 -0.15 -17.04
N PHE A 369 25.32 0.44 -18.20
CA PHE A 369 24.47 1.47 -18.80
C PHE A 369 23.08 0.93 -19.18
N ARG A 370 22.98 -0.32 -19.67
CA ARG A 370 21.69 -0.96 -19.96
C ARG A 370 20.80 -1.08 -18.72
N LEU A 371 21.38 -1.25 -17.54
CA LEU A 371 20.64 -1.24 -16.28
C LEU A 371 20.17 0.17 -15.91
N ILE A 372 21.06 1.17 -16.04
CA ILE A 372 20.78 2.56 -15.64
C ILE A 372 19.74 3.23 -16.55
N ALA A 373 19.80 3.00 -17.86
CA ALA A 373 18.93 3.64 -18.85
C ALA A 373 17.42 3.55 -18.55
N PRO A 374 16.81 2.36 -18.33
CA PRO A 374 15.38 2.28 -18.00
C PRO A 374 15.03 2.95 -16.66
N CYS A 375 15.98 3.00 -15.72
CA CYS A 375 15.80 3.66 -14.44
C CYS A 375 15.80 5.18 -14.59
N ALA A 376 16.68 5.72 -15.44
CA ALA A 376 16.68 7.13 -15.82
C ALA A 376 15.38 7.51 -16.55
N ILE A 377 14.89 6.66 -17.47
CA ILE A 377 13.59 6.87 -18.14
C ILE A 377 12.45 6.94 -17.11
N ALA A 378 12.38 6.00 -16.18
CA ALA A 378 11.37 6.03 -15.12
C ALA A 378 11.47 7.29 -14.25
N ALA A 379 12.68 7.71 -13.90
CA ALA A 379 12.92 8.94 -13.14
C ALA A 379 12.44 10.19 -13.90
N VAL A 380 12.78 10.32 -15.19
CA VAL A 380 12.34 11.45 -16.03
C VAL A 380 10.81 11.49 -16.15
N ILE A 381 10.18 10.34 -16.42
CA ILE A 381 8.72 10.26 -16.56
C ILE A 381 8.00 10.62 -15.25
N THR A 382 8.55 10.22 -14.11
CA THR A 382 7.90 10.42 -12.80
C THR A 382 8.31 11.72 -12.11
N ALA A 383 9.36 12.40 -12.59
CA ALA A 383 9.88 13.64 -12.01
C ALA A 383 8.81 14.74 -11.83
N PRO A 384 7.90 15.01 -12.79
CA PRO A 384 6.86 16.02 -12.59
C PRO A 384 5.94 15.70 -11.40
N TYR A 385 5.50 14.43 -11.29
CA TYR A 385 4.68 13.97 -10.18
C TYR A 385 5.44 14.01 -8.85
N LEU A 386 6.67 13.50 -8.82
CA LEU A 386 7.50 13.49 -7.61
C LEU A 386 7.81 14.91 -7.13
N SER A 387 8.10 15.83 -8.05
CA SER A 387 8.30 17.25 -7.76
C SER A 387 7.07 17.85 -7.08
N LEU A 388 5.88 17.61 -7.64
CA LEU A 388 4.62 18.12 -7.12
C LEU A 388 4.28 17.61 -5.70
N ILE A 389 4.57 16.35 -5.40
CA ILE A 389 4.35 15.82 -4.04
C ILE A 389 5.47 16.19 -3.05
N SER A 390 6.66 16.54 -3.56
CA SER A 390 7.83 16.93 -2.76
C SER A 390 7.94 18.42 -2.47
N SER A 391 7.28 19.27 -3.27
CA SER A 391 7.19 20.72 -3.06
C SER A 391 6.30 21.08 -1.86
N GLY A 392 5.53 20.12 -1.35
CA GLY A 392 4.84 20.21 -0.07
C GLY A 392 5.71 19.74 1.10
N ASN A 393 5.45 20.29 2.29
CA ASN A 393 6.06 19.80 3.51
C ASN A 393 5.66 18.31 3.73
N SER A 394 6.67 17.42 3.68
CA SER A 394 6.48 15.97 3.65
C SER A 394 6.41 15.36 5.05
N VAL A 395 5.56 14.35 5.24
CA VAL A 395 5.53 13.58 6.50
C VAL A 395 6.79 12.77 6.74
N VAL A 396 7.55 12.45 5.68
CA VAL A 396 8.87 11.85 5.84
C VAL A 396 9.75 12.76 6.69
N THR A 397 9.68 14.07 6.46
CA THR A 397 10.50 15.07 7.16
C THR A 397 9.76 15.74 8.33
N ALA A 398 8.43 15.57 8.44
CA ALA A 398 7.57 16.31 9.39
C ALA A 398 7.82 17.84 9.37
N GLY A 399 8.15 18.38 8.19
CA GLY A 399 8.51 19.79 8.03
C GLY A 399 9.93 20.16 8.47
N ARG A 400 10.76 19.19 8.86
CA ARG A 400 12.19 19.38 9.15
C ARG A 400 13.03 19.34 7.88
N SER A 401 14.19 19.99 7.91
CA SER A 401 15.13 19.93 6.79
C SER A 401 15.74 18.51 6.67
N VAL A 402 16.15 18.09 5.46
CA VAL A 402 16.84 16.79 5.25
C VAL A 402 18.12 16.69 6.10
N GLY A 403 18.74 17.83 6.46
CA GLY A 403 19.90 17.91 7.34
C GLY A 403 19.63 17.61 8.82
N GLU A 404 18.37 17.61 9.27
CA GLU A 404 17.99 17.26 10.65
C GLU A 404 17.78 15.75 10.87
N PHE A 405 17.91 14.93 9.82
CA PHE A 405 17.89 13.48 9.96
C PHE A 405 19.18 13.00 10.63
N LYS A 406 19.07 12.63 11.90
CA LYS A 406 20.15 11.94 12.61
C LYS A 406 20.22 10.49 12.11
N PHE A 407 21.23 10.19 11.30
CA PHE A 407 21.46 8.87 10.71
C PHE A 407 21.87 7.79 11.72
N ILE A 408 22.16 8.13 12.97
CA ILE A 408 22.70 7.19 13.96
C ILE A 408 22.15 7.55 15.34
N TYR A 409 21.27 6.70 15.86
CA TYR A 409 20.96 6.62 17.29
C TYR A 409 20.87 5.15 17.65
N LEU A 410 21.86 4.64 18.39
CA LEU A 410 21.82 3.33 19.05
C LEU A 410 20.74 3.40 20.14
N ASN A 411 19.51 3.11 19.77
CA ASN A 411 18.34 3.07 20.66
C ASN A 411 17.87 1.60 20.78
N VAL A 412 17.18 1.26 21.87
CA VAL A 412 16.50 -0.02 22.13
C VAL A 412 15.91 -0.70 20.89
N GLN A 413 15.27 0.03 19.97
CA GLN A 413 14.70 -0.59 18.76
C GLN A 413 15.75 -1.07 17.74
N VAL A 414 16.95 -0.47 17.68
CA VAL A 414 18.11 -0.98 16.90
C VAL A 414 18.55 -2.32 17.46
N ILE A 415 18.68 -2.40 18.80
CA ILE A 415 19.04 -3.63 19.52
C ILE A 415 17.95 -4.68 19.30
N ARG A 416 16.66 -4.32 19.36
CA ARG A 416 15.54 -5.24 19.06
C ARG A 416 15.58 -5.73 17.62
N ASN A 417 15.83 -4.87 16.64
CA ASN A 417 15.96 -5.27 15.25
C ASN A 417 17.11 -6.27 15.09
N LEU A 418 18.27 -5.98 15.68
CA LEU A 418 19.40 -6.91 15.72
C LEU A 418 18.99 -8.24 16.37
N ILE A 419 18.36 -8.27 17.55
CA ILE A 419 17.93 -9.51 18.21
C ILE A 419 16.97 -10.34 17.34
N VAL A 420 15.95 -9.70 16.75
CA VAL A 420 14.99 -10.38 15.87
C VAL A 420 15.68 -11.00 14.65
N PHE A 421 16.68 -10.31 14.09
CA PHE A 421 17.47 -10.83 12.97
C PHE A 421 18.57 -11.81 13.39
N LEU A 422 19.01 -11.77 14.66
CA LEU A 422 20.03 -12.66 15.23
C LEU A 422 19.45 -14.02 15.63
N LEU A 423 18.14 -14.16 15.79
CA LEU A 423 17.53 -15.43 16.23
C LEU A 423 17.47 -16.53 15.15
N PRO A 424 17.05 -16.25 13.90
CA PRO A 424 17.23 -17.18 12.78
C PRO A 424 18.68 -17.20 12.27
N SER A 425 19.59 -16.44 12.91
CA SER A 425 20.96 -16.25 12.42
C SER A 425 21.77 -17.52 12.26
N PRO A 426 21.65 -18.62 13.04
CA PRO A 426 22.47 -19.80 12.78
C PRO A 426 22.17 -20.40 11.40
N LEU A 427 20.89 -20.49 11.04
CA LEU A 427 20.46 -20.96 9.72
C LEU A 427 20.72 -19.93 8.62
N ILE A 428 20.56 -18.63 8.90
CA ILE A 428 20.87 -17.58 7.91
C ILE A 428 22.38 -17.49 7.65
N ILE A 429 23.22 -17.58 8.69
CA ILE A 429 24.69 -17.58 8.63
C ILE A 429 25.17 -18.85 7.93
N ALA A 430 24.65 -20.02 8.29
CA ALA A 430 24.93 -21.26 7.58
C ALA A 430 24.51 -21.14 6.10
N GLY A 431 23.33 -20.58 5.86
CA GLY A 431 22.80 -20.28 4.53
C GLY A 431 23.71 -19.37 3.72
N PHE A 432 24.24 -18.31 4.34
CA PHE A 432 25.22 -17.40 3.75
C PHE A 432 26.52 -18.13 3.40
N TRP A 433 27.04 -18.94 4.32
CA TRP A 433 28.23 -19.76 4.08
C TRP A 433 28.04 -20.75 2.94
N PHE A 434 26.90 -21.44 2.89
CA PHE A 434 26.59 -22.38 1.80
C PHE A 434 26.33 -21.67 0.48
N ALA A 435 25.68 -20.50 0.49
CA ALA A 435 25.53 -19.67 -0.70
C ALA A 435 26.89 -19.22 -1.22
N PHE A 436 27.79 -18.77 -0.34
CA PHE A 436 29.16 -18.41 -0.69
C PHE A 436 29.92 -19.59 -1.29
N LYS A 437 29.86 -20.78 -0.67
CA LYS A 437 30.50 -21.98 -1.22
C LYS A 437 29.93 -22.40 -2.58
N ARG A 438 28.62 -22.35 -2.75
CA ARG A 438 27.92 -22.78 -3.98
C ARG A 438 28.18 -21.84 -5.15
N PHE A 439 28.11 -20.54 -4.90
CA PHE A 439 28.11 -19.53 -5.93
C PHE A 439 29.46 -18.83 -6.08
N SER A 440 30.38 -18.98 -5.12
CA SER A 440 31.59 -18.15 -5.02
C SER A 440 31.25 -16.65 -5.14
N PHE A 441 32.19 -15.82 -5.58
CA PHE A 441 31.94 -14.41 -5.94
C PHE A 441 31.14 -14.24 -7.25
N SER A 442 30.21 -15.14 -7.58
CA SER A 442 29.32 -14.95 -8.74
C SER A 442 28.31 -13.81 -8.49
N ARG A 443 27.74 -13.31 -9.58
CA ARG A 443 26.73 -12.26 -9.55
C ARG A 443 25.54 -12.62 -8.66
N ARG A 444 25.05 -13.87 -8.68
CA ARG A 444 23.92 -14.30 -7.82
C ARG A 444 24.24 -14.15 -6.32
N PHE A 445 25.45 -14.48 -5.92
CA PHE A 445 25.89 -14.27 -4.54
C PHE A 445 26.02 -12.79 -4.20
N LEU A 446 26.64 -12.00 -5.09
CA LEU A 446 26.78 -10.56 -4.90
C LEU A 446 25.42 -9.84 -4.86
N PHE A 447 24.40 -10.33 -5.56
CA PHE A 447 23.02 -9.84 -5.48
C PHE A 447 22.44 -10.08 -4.08
N LEU A 448 22.58 -11.30 -3.55
CA LEU A 448 22.14 -11.63 -2.19
C LEU A 448 22.87 -10.78 -1.14
N LEU A 449 24.19 -10.64 -1.29
CA LEU A 449 25.04 -9.90 -0.36
C LEU A 449 24.70 -8.40 -0.36
N SER A 450 24.68 -7.77 -1.53
CA SER A 450 24.36 -6.34 -1.66
C SER A 450 22.95 -6.03 -1.16
N GLY A 451 21.96 -6.86 -1.49
CA GLY A 451 20.58 -6.69 -1.05
C GLY A 451 20.40 -6.86 0.45
N THR A 452 21.03 -7.91 1.01
CA THR A 452 21.05 -8.13 2.46
C THR A 452 21.68 -6.95 3.17
N LEU A 453 22.85 -6.49 2.72
CA LEU A 453 23.58 -5.40 3.36
C LEU A 453 22.80 -4.08 3.31
N ILE A 454 22.31 -3.67 2.13
CA ILE A 454 21.55 -2.43 1.97
C ILE A 454 20.28 -2.46 2.82
N CYS A 455 19.49 -3.54 2.75
CA CYS A 455 18.23 -3.62 3.49
C CYS A 455 18.47 -3.75 5.01
N LEU A 456 19.54 -4.41 5.43
CA LEU A 456 19.94 -4.46 6.84
C LEU A 456 20.36 -3.07 7.33
N LEU A 457 21.19 -2.36 6.58
CA LEU A 457 21.62 -1.00 6.94
C LEU A 457 20.42 -0.05 7.06
N LEU A 458 19.48 -0.10 6.11
CA LEU A 458 18.25 0.70 6.17
C LEU A 458 17.33 0.27 7.34
N SER A 459 17.22 -1.02 7.64
CA SER A 459 16.39 -1.51 8.74
C SER A 459 16.97 -1.16 10.12
N VAL A 460 18.30 -1.09 10.24
CA VAL A 460 19.02 -0.90 11.50
C VAL A 460 19.34 0.59 11.76
N PHE A 461 19.86 1.30 10.76
CA PHE A 461 20.42 2.64 10.94
C PHE A 461 19.49 3.77 10.47
N LEU A 462 18.61 3.54 9.48
CA LEU A 462 17.70 4.59 9.05
C LEU A 462 16.57 4.79 10.06
N ARG A 463 16.55 5.94 10.73
CA ARG A 463 15.43 6.34 11.60
C ARG A 463 14.50 7.29 10.87
N LEU A 464 13.24 6.87 10.82
CA LEU A 464 12.16 7.64 10.22
C LEU A 464 11.10 7.90 11.28
N ASN A 465 10.37 9.00 11.10
CA ASN A 465 9.22 9.31 11.95
C ASN A 465 8.24 8.14 12.00
N TRP A 466 7.64 7.96 13.18
CA TRP A 466 6.68 6.91 13.51
C TRP A 466 7.20 5.47 13.31
N SER A 467 8.50 5.24 13.49
CA SER A 467 9.10 3.92 13.40
C SER A 467 8.89 3.23 12.04
N ASN A 468 8.74 4.01 10.97
CA ASN A 468 8.53 3.50 9.61
C ASN A 468 9.70 2.66 9.07
N SER A 469 10.86 2.66 9.73
CA SER A 469 12.02 1.86 9.34
C SER A 469 11.77 0.34 9.39
N ALA A 470 10.78 -0.12 10.17
CA ALA A 470 10.32 -1.51 10.14
C ALA A 470 9.85 -1.96 8.75
N LYS A 471 9.46 -1.02 7.87
CA LYS A 471 9.08 -1.32 6.47
C LYS A 471 10.23 -1.96 5.67
N PHE A 472 11.50 -1.65 6.00
CA PHE A 472 12.66 -2.27 5.36
C PHE A 472 12.91 -3.70 5.85
N SER A 473 12.43 -4.06 7.03
CA SER A 473 12.48 -5.45 7.51
C SER A 473 11.68 -6.41 6.62
N PHE A 474 10.57 -5.92 6.03
CA PHE A 474 9.79 -6.69 5.04
C PHE A 474 10.63 -6.97 3.78
N ILE A 475 11.40 -5.99 3.32
CA ILE A 475 12.27 -6.17 2.16
C ILE A 475 13.46 -7.08 2.50
N LEU A 476 14.05 -6.93 3.69
CA LEU A 476 15.14 -7.79 4.18
C LEU A 476 14.71 -9.26 4.30
N SER A 477 13.46 -9.52 4.69
CA SER A 477 12.92 -10.89 4.80
C SER A 477 12.98 -11.67 3.50
N PHE A 478 12.93 -11.00 2.34
CA PHE A 478 13.14 -11.61 1.03
C PHE A 478 14.49 -12.31 0.97
N PHE A 479 15.57 -11.59 1.26
CA PHE A 479 16.94 -12.13 1.21
C PHE A 479 17.15 -13.23 2.27
N PHE A 480 16.64 -13.01 3.48
CA PHE A 480 16.74 -13.98 4.56
C PHE A 480 15.99 -15.28 4.27
N ALA A 481 14.86 -15.24 3.56
CA ALA A 481 14.16 -16.44 3.12
C ALA A 481 15.03 -17.32 2.21
N PHE A 482 15.79 -16.73 1.27
CA PHE A 482 16.71 -17.49 0.43
C PHE A 482 17.86 -18.10 1.23
N LEU A 483 18.51 -17.31 2.10
CA LEU A 483 19.61 -17.79 2.94
C LEU A 483 19.13 -18.93 3.85
N PHE A 484 17.97 -18.78 4.48
CA PHE A 484 17.34 -19.83 5.27
C PHE A 484 17.12 -21.10 4.45
N VAL A 485 16.54 -21.01 3.25
CA VAL A 485 16.30 -22.20 2.42
C VAL A 485 17.60 -22.82 1.90
N PHE A 486 18.64 -22.03 1.59
CA PHE A 486 19.96 -22.56 1.25
C PHE A 486 20.55 -23.39 2.38
N SER A 487 20.37 -22.97 3.63
CA SER A 487 20.82 -23.76 4.78
C SER A 487 20.12 -25.12 4.84
N LEU A 488 18.80 -25.15 4.64
CA LEU A 488 18.02 -26.39 4.67
C LEU A 488 18.42 -27.35 3.55
N ILE A 489 18.66 -26.84 2.34
CA ILE A 489 19.11 -27.69 1.20
C ILE A 489 20.38 -28.47 1.54
N HIS A 490 21.29 -27.89 2.32
CA HIS A 490 22.57 -28.52 2.66
C HIS A 490 22.53 -29.30 3.99
N ILE A 491 21.72 -28.87 4.95
CA ILE A 491 21.60 -29.52 6.25
C ILE A 491 20.70 -30.76 6.18
N MET A 492 19.57 -30.69 5.46
CA MET A 492 18.61 -31.79 5.39
C MET A 492 19.17 -33.11 4.85
N PRO A 493 20.10 -33.13 3.87
CA PRO A 493 20.75 -34.35 3.42
C PRO A 493 21.64 -35.04 4.46
N LEU A 494 22.13 -34.32 5.49
CA LEU A 494 23.01 -34.87 6.53
C LEU A 494 22.31 -35.91 7.42
N PHE A 495 20.99 -35.85 7.50
CA PHE A 495 20.20 -36.87 8.18
C PHE A 495 20.06 -38.08 7.25
N SER A 496 20.35 -39.30 7.71
CA SER A 496 20.13 -40.51 6.91
C SER A 496 18.67 -40.99 6.98
N ASN A 497 18.02 -40.80 8.13
CA ASN A 497 16.68 -41.28 8.41
C ASN A 497 15.59 -40.39 7.74
N ILE A 498 14.79 -40.99 6.86
CA ILE A 498 13.69 -40.32 6.14
C ILE A 498 12.61 -39.81 7.10
N TRP A 499 12.29 -40.55 8.16
CA TRP A 499 11.31 -40.13 9.17
C TRP A 499 11.77 -38.87 9.90
N LEU A 500 13.05 -38.83 10.30
CA LEU A 500 13.63 -37.65 10.93
C LEU A 500 13.60 -36.44 9.99
N LYS A 501 13.91 -36.62 8.70
CA LYS A 501 13.78 -35.54 7.70
C LYS A 501 12.35 -35.00 7.62
N ARG A 502 11.36 -35.89 7.55
CA ARG A 502 9.95 -35.51 7.47
C ARG A 502 9.52 -34.77 8.73
N ALA A 503 9.88 -35.29 9.91
CA ALA A 503 9.59 -34.66 11.19
C ALA A 503 10.20 -33.25 11.29
N ILE A 504 11.50 -33.09 10.99
CA ILE A 504 12.17 -31.78 10.96
C ILE A 504 11.48 -30.82 9.98
N THR A 505 11.15 -31.31 8.77
CA THR A 505 10.46 -30.48 7.76
C THR A 505 9.11 -29.99 8.28
N VAL A 506 8.32 -30.88 8.88
CA VAL A 506 7.02 -30.53 9.48
C VAL A 506 7.21 -29.52 10.61
N CYS A 507 8.16 -29.74 11.53
CA CYS A 507 8.46 -28.80 12.61
C CYS A 507 8.86 -27.41 12.09
N LEU A 508 9.65 -27.34 11.01
CA LEU A 508 10.03 -26.07 10.38
C LEU A 508 8.82 -25.38 9.75
N ILE A 509 7.96 -26.11 9.04
CA ILE A 509 6.73 -25.56 8.46
C ILE A 509 5.82 -25.03 9.57
N VAL A 510 5.62 -25.80 10.64
CA VAL A 510 4.83 -25.39 11.80
C VAL A 510 5.44 -24.15 12.44
N PHE A 511 6.76 -24.10 12.64
CA PHE A 511 7.45 -22.93 13.19
C PHE A 511 7.26 -21.68 12.32
N LEU A 512 7.43 -21.78 11.00
CA LEU A 512 7.27 -20.66 10.08
C LEU A 512 5.82 -20.17 9.98
N LEU A 513 4.84 -21.07 10.16
CA LEU A 513 3.42 -20.73 10.10
C LEU A 513 2.80 -20.36 11.45
N ALA A 514 3.41 -20.77 12.57
CA ALA A 514 2.85 -20.55 13.90
C ALA A 514 2.56 -19.08 14.14
N THR A 515 3.56 -18.21 14.00
CA THR A 515 3.39 -16.77 14.25
C THR A 515 2.39 -16.12 13.29
N PRO A 516 2.49 -16.26 11.94
CA PRO A 516 1.50 -15.67 11.05
C PRO A 516 0.08 -16.16 11.33
N VAL A 517 -0.14 -17.46 11.49
CA VAL A 517 -1.48 -18.02 11.73
C VAL A 517 -2.07 -17.51 13.04
N ILE A 518 -1.28 -17.52 14.11
CA ILE A 518 -1.68 -17.02 15.42
C ILE A 518 -2.04 -15.54 15.38
N THR A 519 -1.16 -14.71 14.81
CA THR A 519 -1.40 -13.27 14.82
C THR A 519 -2.62 -12.91 14.01
N GLU A 520 -2.85 -13.61 12.89
CA GLU A 520 -4.05 -13.40 12.11
C GLU A 520 -5.30 -13.95 12.78
N ALA A 521 -5.25 -15.11 13.43
CA ALA A 521 -6.37 -15.60 14.23
C ALA A 521 -6.74 -14.61 15.34
N ALA A 522 -5.75 -14.08 16.07
CA ALA A 522 -5.96 -13.07 17.10
C ALA A 522 -6.51 -11.76 16.51
N TYR A 523 -5.99 -11.32 15.36
CA TYR A 523 -6.47 -10.12 14.68
C TYR A 523 -7.92 -10.27 14.21
N ILE A 524 -8.26 -11.36 13.51
CA ILE A 524 -9.62 -11.66 13.02
C ILE A 524 -10.63 -11.78 14.17
N CYS A 525 -10.22 -12.37 15.29
CA CYS A 525 -11.06 -12.47 16.48
C CYS A 525 -11.17 -11.16 17.26
N SER A 526 -10.29 -10.18 17.01
CA SER A 526 -10.28 -8.92 17.73
C SER A 526 -11.41 -7.97 17.31
N PRO A 527 -11.86 -7.08 18.22
CA PRO A 527 -12.78 -5.99 17.88
C PRO A 527 -12.26 -5.08 16.76
N TRP A 528 -10.94 -5.02 16.54
CA TRP A 528 -10.32 -4.16 15.52
C TRP A 528 -10.57 -4.66 14.10
N PHE A 529 -10.81 -5.96 13.96
CA PHE A 529 -11.23 -6.56 12.70
C PHE A 529 -12.75 -6.48 12.51
N ARG A 530 -13.51 -6.46 13.61
CA ARG A 530 -14.97 -6.33 13.63
C ARG A 530 -15.40 -4.90 13.93
N ASP A 531 -14.89 -3.90 13.20
CA ASP A 531 -15.44 -2.56 13.32
C ASP A 531 -16.88 -2.55 12.77
N THR A 532 -17.85 -2.68 13.65
CA THR A 532 -19.29 -2.61 13.34
C THR A 532 -19.81 -1.19 13.41
N THR A 533 -18.94 -0.19 13.59
CA THR A 533 -19.34 1.22 13.63
C THR A 533 -19.82 1.68 12.26
N TYR A 534 -19.24 1.15 11.19
CA TYR A 534 -19.49 1.58 9.81
C TYR A 534 -20.01 0.46 8.93
N ALA A 535 -20.83 0.85 7.95
CA ALA A 535 -21.29 0.01 6.85
C ALA A 535 -20.95 0.69 5.51
N PHE A 536 -21.00 -0.10 4.43
CA PHE A 536 -20.74 0.37 3.07
C PHE A 536 -22.04 0.42 2.27
N SER A 537 -22.39 1.59 1.75
CA SER A 537 -23.53 1.77 0.84
C SER A 537 -23.01 2.24 -0.53
N GLY A 538 -22.87 1.30 -1.45
CA GLY A 538 -22.21 1.54 -2.74
C GLY A 538 -20.77 2.03 -2.56
N ARG A 539 -20.50 3.28 -2.97
CA ARG A 539 -19.20 3.94 -2.83
C ARG A 539 -19.03 4.76 -1.54
N HIS A 540 -20.07 4.84 -0.71
CA HIS A 540 -20.09 5.66 0.49
C HIS A 540 -19.87 4.82 1.75
N VAL A 541 -19.25 5.44 2.76
CA VAL A 541 -19.24 4.93 4.14
C VAL A 541 -20.39 5.58 4.90
N VAL A 542 -21.09 4.81 5.72
CA VAL A 542 -22.15 5.27 6.63
C VAL A 542 -21.94 4.66 8.01
N PHE A 543 -22.50 5.24 9.07
CA PHE A 543 -22.60 4.57 10.35
C PHE A 543 -23.58 3.39 10.25
N ALA A 544 -23.22 2.24 10.80
CA ALA A 544 -24.04 1.02 10.66
C ALA A 544 -25.33 1.06 11.50
N GLN A 545 -25.31 1.73 12.65
CA GLN A 545 -26.42 1.76 13.61
C GLN A 545 -26.90 3.19 13.95
N ASP A 546 -26.32 4.22 13.35
CA ASP A 546 -26.61 5.62 13.67
C ASP A 546 -27.22 6.35 12.46
N ASN A 547 -28.52 6.12 12.25
CA ASN A 547 -29.27 6.73 11.15
C ASN A 547 -29.39 8.26 11.29
N LEU A 548 -29.38 8.77 12.53
CA LEU A 548 -29.41 10.20 12.79
C LEU A 548 -28.13 10.85 12.28
N ARG A 549 -26.95 10.34 12.66
CA ARG A 549 -25.69 10.89 12.13
C ARG A 549 -25.55 10.73 10.63
N ASN A 550 -26.05 9.63 10.07
CA ASN A 550 -26.07 9.44 8.61
C ASN A 550 -26.88 10.52 7.88
N GLY A 551 -27.92 11.05 8.51
CA GLY A 551 -28.79 12.08 7.96
C GLY A 551 -28.03 13.35 7.59
N ALA A 552 -27.24 13.93 8.50
CA ALA A 552 -26.54 15.20 8.21
C ALA A 552 -25.42 15.01 7.17
N TYR A 553 -24.63 13.94 7.28
CA TYR A 553 -23.56 13.67 6.31
C TYR A 553 -24.10 13.44 4.90
N THR A 554 -25.21 12.71 4.78
CA THR A 554 -25.92 12.52 3.51
C THR A 554 -26.47 13.84 3.01
N TRP A 555 -27.11 14.63 3.86
CA TRP A 555 -27.62 15.94 3.50
C TRP A 555 -26.51 16.86 2.97
N ILE A 556 -25.37 16.95 3.67
CA ILE A 556 -24.22 17.78 3.24
C ILE A 556 -23.74 17.31 1.87
N ARG A 557 -23.56 16.00 1.68
CA ARG A 557 -23.08 15.44 0.41
C ARG A 557 -24.01 15.75 -0.75
N ASP A 558 -25.32 15.69 -0.53
CA ASP A 558 -26.32 15.78 -1.59
C ASP A 558 -26.80 17.21 -1.86
N ASN A 559 -26.67 18.14 -0.89
CA ASN A 559 -27.20 19.50 -0.97
C ASN A 559 -26.15 20.62 -1.00
N THR A 560 -24.86 20.30 -0.93
CA THR A 560 -23.78 21.31 -1.00
C THR A 560 -22.91 21.13 -2.24
N PRO A 561 -22.28 22.18 -2.78
CA PRO A 561 -21.31 22.05 -3.86
C PRO A 561 -20.11 21.17 -3.49
N PRO A 562 -19.49 20.42 -4.42
CA PRO A 562 -18.34 19.57 -4.12
C PRO A 562 -17.09 20.32 -3.62
N ASP A 563 -16.94 21.60 -3.94
CA ASP A 563 -15.89 22.48 -3.41
C ASP A 563 -16.25 23.09 -2.04
N ALA A 564 -17.42 22.83 -1.46
CA ALA A 564 -17.76 23.34 -0.14
C ALA A 564 -16.73 22.93 0.93
N LEU A 565 -16.55 23.80 1.93
CA LEU A 565 -15.68 23.57 3.07
C LEU A 565 -16.53 23.24 4.30
N LEU A 566 -16.13 22.19 5.02
CA LEU A 566 -16.74 21.83 6.29
C LEU A 566 -15.91 22.38 7.47
N LEU A 567 -16.52 23.24 8.26
CA LEU A 567 -16.02 23.71 9.53
C LEU A 567 -16.55 22.81 10.65
N LEU A 568 -15.67 22.39 11.53
CA LEU A 568 -15.99 21.64 12.75
C LEU A 568 -15.74 22.58 13.95
N PRO A 569 -16.40 22.38 15.11
CA PRO A 569 -16.17 23.19 16.30
C PRO A 569 -14.80 22.93 16.93
N TYR A 570 -14.30 21.68 16.92
CA TYR A 570 -13.09 21.23 17.65
C TYR A 570 -11.75 21.28 16.89
N TYR A 571 -10.77 21.98 17.47
CA TYR A 571 -9.50 22.34 16.82
C TYR A 571 -8.54 21.14 16.68
N ALA A 572 -8.41 20.38 17.77
CA ALA A 572 -7.81 19.07 17.81
C ALA A 572 -8.92 18.03 17.84
N THR A 573 -8.65 16.81 17.42
CA THR A 573 -9.56 15.71 17.73
C THR A 573 -9.72 15.58 19.24
N PRO A 574 -10.92 15.21 19.72
CA PRO A 574 -11.28 15.32 21.14
C PRO A 574 -10.50 14.44 22.14
N PHE A 575 -9.35 13.83 21.78
CA PHE A 575 -8.61 12.92 22.65
C PHE A 575 -7.07 12.94 22.48
N ALA A 576 -6.40 14.06 22.80
CA ALA A 576 -4.98 14.03 23.19
C ALA A 576 -4.55 15.30 23.95
N PRO A 577 -4.69 15.34 25.29
CA PRO A 577 -4.09 16.38 26.13
C PRO A 577 -2.54 16.37 26.04
N ASP A 578 -1.92 15.21 25.84
CA ASP A 578 -0.45 15.04 25.98
C ASP A 578 0.29 14.56 24.71
N GLY A 579 -0.24 14.89 23.54
CA GLY A 579 0.54 14.80 22.30
C GLY A 579 0.15 13.70 21.33
N ILE A 580 0.73 13.86 20.14
CA ILE A 580 0.35 13.29 18.85
C ILE A 580 0.46 11.75 18.86
N THR A 581 -0.48 10.98 19.42
CA THR A 581 -0.39 9.50 19.29
C THR A 581 -1.66 8.67 19.09
N ILE A 582 -2.90 9.14 19.30
CA ILE A 582 -4.11 8.32 18.94
C ILE A 582 -5.18 9.14 18.18
N ALA A 583 -4.85 10.40 17.89
CA ALA A 583 -5.72 11.46 17.41
C ALA A 583 -6.15 11.42 15.93
N GLN A 584 -5.80 10.40 15.13
CA GLN A 584 -6.06 10.43 13.69
C GLN A 584 -7.38 9.77 13.27
N ILE A 585 -8.03 8.95 14.11
CA ILE A 585 -9.25 8.20 13.75
C ILE A 585 -10.44 9.14 13.49
N PHE A 586 -10.52 10.24 14.22
CA PHE A 586 -11.67 11.15 14.18
C PHE A 586 -11.48 12.36 13.25
N SER A 587 -10.26 12.70 12.83
CA SER A 587 -10.01 13.95 12.10
C SER A 587 -10.60 13.95 10.69
N TYR A 588 -10.47 12.84 9.96
CA TYR A 588 -10.87 12.76 8.55
C TYR A 588 -12.19 12.04 8.32
N ARG A 589 -12.80 11.47 9.37
CA ARG A 589 -14.13 10.86 9.30
C ARG A 589 -15.15 11.84 8.70
N PRO A 590 -15.25 13.12 9.15
CA PRO A 590 -16.21 14.05 8.56
C PRO A 590 -15.94 14.32 7.08
N THR A 591 -14.66 14.42 6.67
CA THR A 591 -14.28 14.60 5.26
C THR A 591 -14.68 13.42 4.39
N ALA A 592 -14.47 12.21 4.89
CA ALA A 592 -14.82 10.98 4.19
C ALA A 592 -16.33 10.79 4.05
N LEU A 593 -17.10 11.07 5.10
CA LEU A 593 -18.56 10.88 5.12
C LEU A 593 -19.30 11.98 4.31
N SER A 594 -18.84 13.23 4.41
CA SER A 594 -19.44 14.37 3.67
C SER A 594 -18.90 14.56 2.25
N GLU A 595 -17.75 13.96 1.95
CA GLU A 595 -16.98 14.17 0.70
C GLU A 595 -16.54 15.64 0.49
N ARG A 596 -16.57 16.46 1.55
CA ARG A 596 -16.13 17.86 1.58
C ARG A 596 -14.80 17.99 2.31
N SER A 597 -13.91 18.83 1.79
CA SER A 597 -12.66 19.18 2.47
C SER A 597 -12.95 19.99 3.74
N LEU A 598 -12.11 19.85 4.76
CA LEU A 598 -12.27 20.65 5.97
C LEU A 598 -11.77 22.07 5.76
N PHE A 599 -12.38 23.04 6.44
CA PHE A 599 -11.88 24.42 6.47
C PHE A 599 -10.47 24.47 7.08
N VAL A 600 -10.35 23.94 8.30
CA VAL A 600 -9.08 23.66 8.97
C VAL A 600 -9.27 22.64 10.09
N ILE A 601 -8.39 21.66 10.16
CA ILE A 601 -8.17 20.83 11.35
C ILE A 601 -6.68 20.63 11.55
N LYS A 602 -6.25 20.38 12.79
CA LYS A 602 -4.87 19.96 13.05
C LYS A 602 -4.59 18.61 12.38
N ASP A 603 -3.93 18.68 11.22
CA ASP A 603 -3.44 17.55 10.43
C ASP A 603 -1.93 17.69 10.25
N VAL A 604 -1.21 16.56 10.25
CA VAL A 604 0.24 16.48 10.05
C VAL A 604 0.69 17.14 8.74
N TYR A 605 -0.15 17.13 7.70
CA TYR A 605 0.13 17.81 6.43
C TYR A 605 -0.42 19.25 6.38
N ALA A 606 -1.47 19.56 7.15
CA ALA A 606 -2.11 20.87 7.16
C ALA A 606 -1.34 21.90 7.98
N TYR A 607 -0.84 21.54 9.18
CA TYR A 607 -0.19 22.51 10.09
C TYR A 607 1.08 23.14 9.52
N LEU A 608 1.65 22.50 8.50
CA LEU A 608 2.86 22.90 7.81
C LEU A 608 2.61 23.95 6.72
N ARG A 609 1.35 24.32 6.45
CA ARG A 609 0.99 25.29 5.40
C ARG A 609 0.95 26.72 5.96
N PRO A 610 1.42 27.74 5.22
CA PRO A 610 1.34 29.14 5.66
C PRO A 610 -0.08 29.58 6.02
N GLU A 611 -1.07 29.14 5.24
CA GLU A 611 -2.49 29.46 5.40
C GLU A 611 -3.10 28.84 6.66
N TYR A 612 -2.44 27.84 7.25
CA TYR A 612 -2.94 27.14 8.43
C TYR A 612 -3.10 28.09 9.60
N LYS A 613 -2.04 28.83 9.98
CA LYS A 613 -2.06 29.72 11.14
C LYS A 613 -3.21 30.73 11.04
N GLU A 614 -3.40 31.26 9.85
CA GLU A 614 -4.45 32.24 9.58
C GLU A 614 -5.84 31.62 9.69
N ARG A 615 -6.09 30.45 9.07
CA ARG A 615 -7.40 29.77 9.21
C ARG A 615 -7.71 29.36 10.63
N VAL A 616 -6.69 29.00 11.42
CA VAL A 616 -6.86 28.71 12.85
C VAL A 616 -7.26 29.97 13.60
N ARG A 617 -6.57 31.09 13.37
CA ARG A 617 -6.92 32.39 13.97
C ARG A 617 -8.34 32.82 13.62
N ILE A 618 -8.70 32.77 12.33
CA ILE A 618 -10.04 33.13 11.84
C ILE A 618 -11.11 32.26 12.50
N ARG A 619 -10.85 30.97 12.64
CA ARG A 619 -11.75 30.04 13.31
C ARG A 619 -11.91 30.34 14.80
N GLU A 620 -10.82 30.59 15.52
CA GLU A 620 -10.88 30.97 16.94
C GLU A 620 -11.65 32.28 17.14
N GLN A 621 -11.39 33.27 16.27
CA GLN A 621 -12.13 34.54 16.26
C GLN A 621 -13.61 34.34 15.93
N PHE A 622 -13.93 33.42 15.00
CA PHE A 622 -15.30 33.09 14.64
C PHE A 622 -16.12 32.59 15.83
N PHE A 623 -15.56 31.68 16.65
CA PHE A 623 -16.26 31.17 17.83
C PHE A 623 -16.34 32.20 18.97
N LYS A 624 -15.33 33.07 19.12
CA LYS A 624 -15.34 34.16 20.12
C LYS A 624 -16.29 35.30 19.76
N ASN A 625 -16.32 35.70 18.49
CA ASN A 625 -17.15 36.78 17.98
C ASN A 625 -17.56 36.48 16.52
N PRO A 626 -18.67 35.75 16.32
CA PRO A 626 -19.24 35.45 15.00
C PRO A 626 -19.47 36.66 14.09
N GLN A 627 -19.65 37.85 14.68
CA GLN A 627 -19.95 39.08 13.95
C GLN A 627 -18.70 39.84 13.51
N ASN A 628 -17.49 39.37 13.88
CA ASN A 628 -16.23 40.01 13.56
C ASN A 628 -16.08 40.25 12.04
N THR A 629 -15.90 41.51 11.66
CA THR A 629 -15.76 41.95 10.26
C THR A 629 -14.62 41.24 9.52
N GLU A 630 -13.48 41.02 10.19
CA GLU A 630 -12.32 40.34 9.62
C GLU A 630 -12.64 38.89 9.27
N VAL A 631 -13.34 38.18 10.15
CA VAL A 631 -13.79 36.80 9.93
C VAL A 631 -14.76 36.73 8.75
N LYS A 632 -15.73 37.66 8.68
CA LYS A 632 -16.69 37.74 7.57
C LYS A 632 -16.00 37.99 6.24
N GLN A 633 -15.08 38.95 6.21
CA GLN A 633 -14.29 39.28 5.04
C GLN A 633 -13.42 38.09 4.60
N TYR A 634 -12.80 37.40 5.55
CA TYR A 634 -11.99 36.22 5.25
C TYR A 634 -12.84 35.09 4.66
N ILE A 635 -13.96 34.73 5.28
CA ILE A 635 -14.83 33.65 4.79
C ILE A 635 -15.40 34.00 3.40
N ALA A 636 -15.82 35.26 3.20
CA ALA A 636 -16.24 35.73 1.88
C ALA A 636 -15.11 35.71 0.84
N SER A 637 -13.85 35.86 1.26
CA SER A 637 -12.68 35.84 0.36
C SER A 637 -12.32 34.44 -0.16
N LEU A 638 -12.75 33.37 0.52
CA LEU A 638 -12.44 31.98 0.14
C LEU A 638 -13.07 31.56 -1.20
N ASN A 639 -14.06 32.31 -1.68
CA ASN A 639 -14.84 32.00 -2.88
C ASN A 639 -15.40 30.57 -2.90
N ARG A 640 -15.70 30.02 -1.71
CA ARG A 640 -16.22 28.68 -1.48
C ARG A 640 -17.24 28.74 -0.35
N PRO A 641 -18.37 28.03 -0.46
CA PRO A 641 -19.34 28.01 0.64
C PRO A 641 -18.76 27.23 1.83
N VAL A 642 -18.94 27.78 3.03
CA VAL A 642 -18.50 27.16 4.28
C VAL A 642 -19.72 26.73 5.09
N TYR A 643 -19.69 25.50 5.60
CA TYR A 643 -20.75 24.94 6.42
C TYR A 643 -20.19 24.53 7.77
N LEU A 644 -20.83 24.95 8.86
CA LEU A 644 -20.50 24.50 10.22
C LEU A 644 -21.33 23.27 10.56
N LEU A 645 -20.68 22.15 10.85
CA LEU A 645 -21.31 20.94 11.38
C LEU A 645 -21.06 20.86 12.89
N VAL A 646 -22.13 20.91 13.67
CA VAL A 646 -22.11 20.69 15.12
C VAL A 646 -22.66 19.29 15.40
N GLU A 647 -21.94 18.48 16.17
CA GLU A 647 -22.36 17.12 16.58
C GLU A 647 -22.58 17.09 18.10
N GLU A 648 -23.69 16.51 18.57
CA GLU A 648 -23.99 16.32 19.99
C GLU A 648 -23.08 15.25 20.63
N GLY A 649 -22.77 15.46 21.92
CA GLY A 649 -21.87 14.60 22.70
C GLY A 649 -20.38 14.93 22.56
N TYR A 650 -20.03 16.07 21.95
CA TYR A 650 -18.67 16.59 21.88
C TYR A 650 -18.60 17.98 22.53
N ASP A 651 -18.18 18.02 23.79
CA ASP A 651 -17.94 19.28 24.50
C ASP A 651 -16.64 19.93 24.02
N ASP A 652 -16.73 21.17 23.59
CA ASP A 652 -15.61 21.96 23.09
C ASP A 652 -15.49 23.25 23.88
N PRO A 653 -14.32 23.56 24.47
CA PRO A 653 -14.08 24.84 25.13
C PRO A 653 -14.39 26.06 24.24
N LEU A 654 -14.26 25.93 22.90
CA LEU A 654 -14.62 27.00 21.96
C LEU A 654 -16.13 27.19 21.79
N MET A 655 -16.95 26.23 22.22
CA MET A 655 -18.41 26.30 22.16
C MET A 655 -19.02 26.82 23.47
N GLU A 656 -18.23 27.00 24.54
CA GLU A 656 -18.71 27.51 25.82
C GLU A 656 -19.27 28.93 25.64
N GLY A 657 -20.55 29.11 25.95
CA GLY A 657 -21.24 30.40 25.80
C GLY A 657 -21.65 30.78 24.37
N VAL A 658 -21.44 29.92 23.37
CA VAL A 658 -21.81 30.21 21.97
C VAL A 658 -23.23 29.72 21.67
N GLU A 659 -24.17 30.65 21.47
CA GLU A 659 -25.57 30.33 21.13
C GLU A 659 -25.76 30.15 19.61
N PHE A 660 -25.95 28.90 19.16
CA PHE A 660 -26.31 28.60 17.74
C PHE A 660 -27.79 28.25 17.53
N ASN A 661 -28.54 27.97 18.59
CA ASN A 661 -29.87 27.35 18.53
C ASN A 661 -31.05 28.32 18.31
N LYS A 662 -30.81 29.62 18.16
CA LYS A 662 -31.89 30.60 17.92
C LYS A 662 -32.05 30.84 16.42
N VAL A 663 -33.15 30.36 15.85
CA VAL A 663 -33.59 30.76 14.51
C VAL A 663 -33.81 32.28 14.54
N PRO A 664 -33.13 33.06 13.69
CA PRO A 664 -33.23 34.52 13.72
C PRO A 664 -34.62 34.97 13.31
N GLU A 665 -35.30 35.72 14.18
CA GLU A 665 -36.62 36.28 13.86
C GLU A 665 -36.54 37.47 12.86
N TYR A 666 -35.35 38.03 12.57
CA TYR A 666 -35.16 39.12 11.59
C TYR A 666 -33.85 39.02 10.76
N PRO A 667 -33.85 39.41 9.47
CA PRO A 667 -32.72 39.20 8.55
C PRO A 667 -31.64 40.29 8.65
N GLY A 668 -30.44 39.92 9.08
CA GLY A 668 -29.29 40.85 9.06
C GLY A 668 -27.90 40.37 9.51
N ALA A 669 -27.45 39.11 9.57
CA ALA A 669 -27.95 37.79 9.20
C ALA A 669 -27.18 36.78 10.09
N PRO A 670 -27.87 35.98 10.93
CA PRO A 670 -27.20 34.92 11.68
C PRO A 670 -27.09 33.62 10.88
N PHE A 671 -26.26 32.71 11.38
CA PHE A 671 -26.07 31.37 10.83
C PHE A 671 -27.38 30.73 10.39
N VAL A 672 -27.49 30.40 9.10
CA VAL A 672 -28.71 29.80 8.57
C VAL A 672 -28.65 28.32 8.87
N LEU A 673 -29.46 27.87 9.85
CA LEU A 673 -29.67 26.45 10.07
C LEU A 673 -30.31 25.85 8.81
N VAL A 674 -29.57 24.96 8.15
CA VAL A 674 -30.00 24.34 6.89
C VAL A 674 -30.36 22.87 7.05
N TYR A 675 -29.92 22.26 8.16
CA TYR A 675 -30.27 20.90 8.52
C TYR A 675 -30.16 20.70 10.03
N GLN A 676 -31.09 19.95 10.62
CA GLN A 676 -31.04 19.55 12.02
C GLN A 676 -31.63 18.15 12.19
N ASN A 677 -31.02 17.37 13.08
CA ASN A 677 -31.64 16.22 13.72
C ASN A 677 -31.25 16.22 15.21
N ASP A 678 -31.65 15.18 15.93
CA ASP A 678 -31.41 15.06 17.38
C ASP A 678 -29.93 15.01 17.75
N MET A 679 -29.02 14.71 16.80
CA MET A 679 -27.59 14.52 17.06
C MET A 679 -26.70 15.55 16.36
N GLN A 680 -27.19 16.27 15.35
CA GLN A 680 -26.36 17.12 14.49
C GLN A 680 -27.13 18.33 13.96
N ARG A 681 -26.42 19.46 13.86
CA ARG A 681 -26.91 20.71 13.26
C ARG A 681 -25.92 21.18 12.19
N VAL A 682 -26.42 21.56 11.01
CA VAL A 682 -25.60 22.10 9.92
C VAL A 682 -26.04 23.54 9.66
N TYR A 683 -25.09 24.45 9.74
CA TYR A 683 -25.30 25.86 9.48
C TYR A 683 -24.56 26.30 8.21
N SER A 684 -25.24 27.06 7.35
CA SER A 684 -24.61 27.74 6.23
C SER A 684 -24.02 29.06 6.70
N LEU A 685 -22.72 29.26 6.44
CA LEU A 685 -22.00 30.49 6.76
C LEU A 685 -22.06 31.41 5.53
N GLN A 686 -23.21 32.03 5.27
CA GLN A 686 -23.37 32.99 4.18
C GLN A 686 -23.18 34.41 4.70
N PHE A 687 -22.05 35.02 4.33
CA PHE A 687 -21.84 36.45 4.50
C PHE A 687 -22.07 37.13 3.16
N LYS A 688 -23.15 37.91 3.04
CA LYS A 688 -23.38 38.74 1.85
C LYS A 688 -22.21 39.72 1.71
N LYS A 689 -21.65 39.83 0.51
CA LYS A 689 -20.59 40.80 0.17
C LYS A 689 -21.09 42.23 0.30
#